data_AF-A0A1Y4CCQ6-F1
#
_entry.id   AF-A0A1Y4CCQ6-F1
#
_cell.length_a   1.000
_cell.length_b   1.000
_cell.length_c   1.000
_cell.angle_alpha   90.00
_cell.angle_beta   90.00
_cell.angle_gamma   90.00
#
_symmetry.space_group_name_H-M   'P 1'
#
loop_
_entity.id
_entity.type
_entity.pdbx_description
1 polymer ?
#
loop_
_entity_poly.entity_id
_entity_poly.type
_entity_poly.pdbx_seq_one_letter_code
_entity_poly.pdbx_strand_id
1 'polypeptide(L)'
;MDYILNHINNDLAICDEDSYEYIVSLRKSVEYSLFLLVGLLWNKNGDSLLIDDRKRIAASFDRMTIGDVVSAITLLDKKKEVLQNKKSRSLIADYPGVRNVKIGHGYALSSDLIGVLTPFYDGLINSISLLKDEHSLIYVEKSDQHQYYGIRIDITGQKSRWVCPKEAFPHEEEFPRTYIQIDNKYHKLSPFITLKRNGVDFQEYVFSTLSDSLTGQIKLCPLFGNTQEEYVIYSEFARYSECDEYREVGMNGTVMNRFECNYQTYQDVGFSKIVWNFLLKNKSNVSATLWGHGGVGKTACIQYVCQQLFCSKEMHFSYIVFVTAKDRIYNPITGKIIQNSSKYVRRYSEIIETVIHTVYPDLVFQFEDGKLQEPEKLIKEYTGKLLIVIDDYETFRDEEKKKISEFLKDLDINHHKVILTTRNLRLSIGTPIPTGELDITATCTFLQGIIDSKCPELSGTLKKELTKRGIPEKVLAATNGRPIFIYQFAYLYMQNGMQDTIFSSLHSGSDAQDFLYGRVFYYLTETAKTVFATIPAVVNDDLLFRFDMLRYVLQKEILDDDKFESAVDELVNQLVIEHYNDTHGRVYAQELLSIMQDRYSHLGEPQKEAIRGLIESLGGKEISVTIEEAMLQEADQSRITGNIEEIIGKYRRVLNLKKCPIKLRRQALVNAASYLTIHDLNPKMASELVYEYLPLFKDDAHIAHQYVEYLWQQEDRKSDAVNFIRQFFSKANGHKKTSPQNLQFFALGTSYCTYYDMNLRSYDSVAKRKMQLSQTINEFGKELFGAIEDKFEKLRPGVKHAVQMGLVQTSKACIEFDAEDIAKLNFGIEICEFSFGRFISHFAIQAKQTHEKLTRKIKLIESQNGGNILNQTNVPLWWDSFIADDYHVGDCVDVVVSGVVPYGVFVSFGESGNYKGLLHISNISHEFLPREHLTTLFHVGQAISVKIIEINIERKRINLALKELL
;
A
#
# COMPACT_ATOMS: atom_id res chain seq x y z
N MET A 1 71.02 24.88 18.83
CA MET A 1 69.60 24.95 19.20
C MET A 1 68.77 25.35 17.99
N ASP A 2 67.53 24.88 17.94
CA ASP A 2 66.51 25.40 17.02
C ASP A 2 65.65 26.49 17.69
N TYR A 3 64.70 27.05 16.95
CA TYR A 3 63.73 28.04 17.43
C TYR A 3 62.97 27.59 18.69
N ILE A 4 62.49 26.34 18.73
CA ILE A 4 61.64 25.85 19.81
C ILE A 4 62.46 25.70 21.08
N LEU A 5 63.65 25.09 20.99
CA LEU A 5 64.55 24.94 22.13
C LEU A 5 65.01 26.31 22.67
N ASN A 6 65.24 27.28 21.77
CA ASN A 6 65.56 28.64 22.15
C ASN A 6 64.37 29.32 22.87
N HIS A 7 63.14 29.10 22.41
CA HIS A 7 61.93 29.59 23.07
C HIS A 7 61.77 29.02 24.49
N ILE A 8 61.93 27.69 24.68
CA ILE A 8 61.88 27.08 26.01
C ILE A 8 62.98 27.64 26.92
N ASN A 9 64.20 27.84 26.39
CA ASN A 9 65.32 28.37 27.17
C ASN A 9 65.15 29.85 27.55
N ASN A 10 64.49 30.64 26.70
CA ASN A 10 64.11 32.01 27.05
C ASN A 10 63.06 32.03 28.16
N ASP A 11 62.04 31.15 28.12
CA ASP A 11 61.08 30.99 29.21
C ASP A 11 61.78 30.60 30.52
N LEU A 12 62.72 29.65 30.45
CA LEU A 12 63.54 29.24 31.60
C LEU A 12 64.33 30.40 32.21
N ALA A 13 64.91 31.28 31.39
CA ALA A 13 65.71 32.40 31.86
C ALA A 13 64.89 33.49 32.59
N ILE A 14 63.57 33.49 32.41
CA ILE A 14 62.65 34.47 33.01
C ILE A 14 61.98 33.91 34.28
N CYS A 15 61.93 32.57 34.45
CA CYS A 15 61.39 31.92 35.63
C CYS A 15 62.36 31.97 36.82
N ASP A 16 61.83 32.10 38.04
CA ASP A 16 62.63 31.94 39.26
C ASP A 16 63.11 30.49 39.38
N GLU A 17 64.40 30.25 39.69
CA GLU A 17 65.04 28.92 39.66
C GLU A 17 64.33 27.86 40.52
N ASP A 18 63.64 28.26 41.60
CA ASP A 18 62.90 27.38 42.52
C ASP A 18 61.39 27.27 42.20
N SER A 19 60.92 27.90 41.12
CA SER A 19 59.50 27.92 40.76
C SER A 19 59.02 26.60 40.13
N TYR A 20 57.72 26.35 40.26
CA TYR A 20 57.04 25.25 39.57
C TYR A 20 57.24 25.37 38.05
N GLU A 21 57.13 26.59 37.53
CA GLU A 21 57.29 26.95 36.13
C GLU A 21 58.70 26.64 35.62
N TYR A 22 59.75 26.90 36.41
CA TYR A 22 61.13 26.57 36.05
C TYR A 22 61.31 25.05 35.88
N ILE A 23 60.82 24.25 36.82
CA ILE A 23 60.92 22.78 36.74
C ILE A 23 60.14 22.23 35.52
N VAL A 24 58.96 22.77 35.25
CA VAL A 24 58.16 22.40 34.08
C VAL A 24 58.89 22.73 32.79
N SER A 25 59.44 23.94 32.66
CA SER A 25 60.18 24.34 31.45
C SER A 25 61.47 23.54 31.27
N LEU A 26 62.17 23.19 32.35
CA LEU A 26 63.38 22.37 32.29
C LEU A 26 63.06 20.94 31.83
N ARG A 27 61.94 20.40 32.30
CA ARG A 27 61.42 19.12 31.82
C ARG A 27 61.03 19.19 30.34
N LYS A 28 60.36 20.27 29.90
CA LYS A 28 60.03 20.51 28.49
C LYS A 28 61.30 20.52 27.63
N SER A 29 62.38 21.17 28.08
CA SER A 29 63.66 21.20 27.37
C SER A 29 64.25 19.81 27.17
N VAL A 30 64.23 18.96 28.20
CA VAL A 30 64.74 17.59 28.10
C VAL A 30 63.85 16.72 27.21
N GLU A 31 62.53 16.71 27.44
CA GLU A 31 61.60 15.88 26.67
C GLU A 31 61.58 16.32 25.19
N TYR A 32 61.51 17.62 24.89
CA TYR A 32 61.62 18.14 23.51
C TYR A 32 62.91 17.68 22.83
N SER A 33 64.04 17.73 23.54
CA SER A 33 65.32 17.25 23.00
C SER A 33 65.25 15.78 22.61
N LEU A 34 64.63 14.92 23.42
CA LEU A 34 64.45 13.50 23.08
C LEU A 34 63.54 13.31 21.84
N PHE A 35 62.45 14.05 21.75
CA PHE A 35 61.55 14.01 20.59
C PHE A 35 62.20 14.52 19.31
N LEU A 36 63.05 15.55 19.41
CA LEU A 36 63.86 16.05 18.31
C LEU A 36 64.82 14.97 17.80
N LEU A 37 65.46 14.24 18.72
CA LEU A 37 66.33 13.12 18.38
C LEU A 37 65.57 11.98 17.70
N VAL A 38 64.41 11.57 18.23
CA VAL A 38 63.57 10.53 17.60
C VAL A 38 63.12 10.98 16.22
N GLY A 39 62.62 12.20 16.06
CA GLY A 39 62.15 12.70 14.76
C GLY A 39 63.25 12.69 13.70
N LEU A 40 64.44 13.17 14.06
CA LEU A 40 65.58 13.17 13.15
C LEU A 40 66.04 11.75 12.80
N LEU A 41 66.19 10.87 13.79
CA LEU A 41 66.70 9.52 13.59
C LEU A 41 65.68 8.61 12.89
N TRP A 42 64.39 8.76 13.18
CA TRP A 42 63.31 8.02 12.53
C TRP A 42 63.33 8.23 11.03
N ASN A 43 63.43 9.48 10.60
CA ASN A 43 63.40 9.83 9.19
C ASN A 43 64.73 9.62 8.48
N LYS A 44 65.86 9.69 9.20
CA LYS A 44 67.18 9.46 8.63
C LYS A 44 67.53 7.98 8.50
N ASN A 45 67.22 7.19 9.52
CA ASN A 45 67.68 5.80 9.66
C ASN A 45 66.53 4.77 9.65
N GLY A 46 65.27 5.18 9.76
CA GLY A 46 64.14 4.26 9.85
C GLY A 46 64.01 3.32 8.65
N ASP A 47 64.25 3.82 7.43
CA ASP A 47 64.23 2.99 6.21
C ASP A 47 65.40 2.00 6.12
N SER A 48 66.46 2.19 6.91
CA SER A 48 67.61 1.29 6.96
C SER A 48 67.46 0.13 7.96
N LEU A 49 66.41 0.15 8.79
CA LEU A 49 66.08 -0.94 9.71
C LEU A 49 65.32 -2.05 8.99
N LEU A 50 65.40 -3.27 9.56
CA LEU A 50 64.52 -4.38 9.15
C LEU A 50 63.06 -4.00 9.41
N ILE A 51 62.15 -4.49 8.57
CA ILE A 51 60.73 -4.15 8.68
C ILE A 51 60.14 -4.54 10.04
N ASP A 52 60.57 -5.65 10.63
CA ASP A 52 60.13 -6.11 11.95
C ASP A 52 60.61 -5.18 13.08
N ASP A 53 61.85 -4.70 13.02
CA ASP A 53 62.39 -3.72 13.98
C ASP A 53 61.57 -2.43 13.92
N ARG A 54 61.22 -1.98 12.72
CA ARG A 54 60.44 -0.75 12.51
C ARG A 54 58.99 -0.91 12.94
N LYS A 55 58.36 -2.05 12.64
CA LYS A 55 57.02 -2.42 13.14
C LYS A 55 57.00 -2.42 14.67
N ARG A 56 58.04 -2.96 15.31
CA ARG A 56 58.16 -2.99 16.77
C ARG A 56 58.28 -1.57 17.36
N ILE A 57 59.09 -0.70 16.76
CA ILE A 57 59.20 0.69 17.20
C ILE A 57 57.87 1.42 16.99
N ALA A 58 57.23 1.28 15.82
CA ALA A 58 55.94 1.91 15.54
C ALA A 58 54.83 1.43 16.52
N ALA A 59 54.79 0.13 16.83
CA ALA A 59 53.86 -0.43 17.80
C ALA A 59 54.08 0.11 19.22
N SER A 60 55.32 0.42 19.60
CA SER A 60 55.61 1.06 20.90
C SER A 60 55.03 2.47 21.02
N PHE A 61 54.63 3.10 19.91
CA PHE A 61 54.11 4.46 19.91
C PHE A 61 52.63 4.57 20.29
N ASP A 62 51.85 3.48 20.27
CA ASP A 62 50.45 3.42 20.70
C ASP A 62 50.28 3.80 22.19
N ARG A 63 51.21 3.35 23.04
CA ARG A 63 51.25 3.71 24.47
C ARG A 63 52.64 4.14 24.90
N MET A 64 53.18 5.10 24.17
CA MET A 64 54.59 5.48 24.29
C MET A 64 54.94 6.01 25.67
N THR A 65 55.84 5.32 26.36
CA THR A 65 56.51 5.84 27.55
C THR A 65 57.80 6.57 27.18
N ILE A 66 58.36 7.38 28.08
CA ILE A 66 59.70 7.94 27.86
C ILE A 66 60.78 6.86 27.75
N GLY A 67 60.56 5.69 28.37
CA GLY A 67 61.44 4.53 28.18
C GLY A 67 61.43 4.03 26.73
N ASP A 68 60.26 4.04 26.09
CA ASP A 68 60.10 3.66 24.68
C ASP A 68 60.75 4.69 23.74
N VAL A 69 60.61 6.00 24.03
CA VAL A 69 61.31 7.07 23.31
C VAL A 69 62.83 6.83 23.35
N VAL A 70 63.39 6.59 24.53
CA VAL A 70 64.82 6.33 24.73
C VAL A 70 65.30 5.07 24.00
N SER A 71 64.48 4.03 24.03
CA SER A 71 64.74 2.77 23.33
C SER A 71 64.68 2.95 21.81
N ALA A 72 63.73 3.73 21.29
CA ALA A 72 63.63 4.10 19.89
C ALA A 72 64.87 4.87 19.41
N ILE A 73 65.34 5.88 20.17
CA ILE A 73 66.59 6.62 19.86
C ILE A 73 67.75 5.63 19.74
N THR A 74 67.90 4.74 20.72
CA THR A 74 69.02 3.79 20.78
C THR A 74 68.99 2.79 19.61
N LEU A 75 67.80 2.31 19.24
CA LEU A 75 67.61 1.40 18.11
C LEU A 75 67.81 2.09 16.75
N LEU A 76 67.42 3.35 16.62
CA LEU A 76 67.55 4.12 15.38
C LEU A 76 68.99 4.64 15.16
N ASP A 77 69.77 4.86 16.22
CA ASP A 77 71.15 5.35 16.13
C ASP A 77 72.20 4.23 16.10
N LYS A 78 71.95 3.13 15.36
CA LYS A 78 72.90 2.00 15.21
C LYS A 78 74.28 2.43 14.70
N LYS A 79 74.31 3.46 13.85
CA LYS A 79 75.55 4.03 13.27
C LYS A 79 76.28 4.99 14.22
N LYS A 80 75.71 5.29 15.40
CA LYS A 80 76.24 6.22 16.41
C LYS A 80 76.55 7.59 15.83
N GLU A 81 75.63 8.11 15.03
CA GLU A 81 75.78 9.41 14.37
C GLU A 81 75.48 10.55 15.35
N VAL A 82 74.53 10.34 16.26
CA VAL A 82 74.13 11.31 17.28
C VAL A 82 74.75 10.97 18.64
N LEU A 83 74.70 9.70 19.06
CA LEU A 83 75.20 9.21 20.34
C LEU A 83 76.64 8.69 20.25
N GLN A 84 77.53 9.53 19.73
CA GLN A 84 78.93 9.20 19.44
C GLN A 84 79.70 8.81 20.72
N ASN A 85 79.50 9.54 21.82
CA ASN A 85 80.28 9.39 23.05
C ASN A 85 79.61 8.48 24.09
N LYS A 86 80.40 7.89 25.00
CA LYS A 86 79.87 7.03 26.08
C LYS A 86 78.96 7.83 27.05
N LYS A 87 79.29 9.11 27.27
CA LYS A 87 78.54 10.03 28.14
C LYS A 87 77.13 10.34 27.63
N SER A 88 76.96 10.62 26.33
CA SER A 88 75.62 10.89 25.77
C SER A 88 74.73 9.65 25.81
N ARG A 89 75.30 8.46 25.55
CA ARG A 89 74.58 7.18 25.67
C ARG A 89 74.10 6.88 27.09
N SER A 90 74.95 7.10 28.11
CA SER A 90 74.54 6.90 29.51
C SER A 90 73.46 7.89 29.93
N LEU A 91 73.63 9.18 29.59
CA LEU A 91 72.64 10.21 29.93
C LEU A 91 71.25 9.87 29.38
N ILE A 92 71.13 9.53 28.10
CA ILE A 92 69.83 9.18 27.53
C ILE A 92 69.24 7.92 28.17
N ALA A 93 70.07 6.89 28.42
CA ALA A 93 69.62 5.64 29.04
C ALA A 93 69.13 5.80 30.48
N ASP A 94 69.71 6.75 31.24
CA ASP A 94 69.39 6.98 32.65
C ASP A 94 68.10 7.81 32.87
N TYR A 95 67.68 8.58 31.86
CA TYR A 95 66.55 9.51 31.99
C TYR A 95 65.21 8.89 32.41
N PRO A 96 64.78 7.71 31.88
CA PRO A 96 63.53 7.09 32.32
C PRO A 96 63.52 6.80 33.83
N GLY A 97 64.67 6.40 34.40
CA GLY A 97 64.84 6.20 35.83
C GLY A 97 64.75 7.51 36.62
N VAL A 98 65.43 8.56 36.15
CA VAL A 98 65.34 9.91 36.73
C VAL A 98 63.89 10.40 36.74
N ARG A 99 63.16 10.25 35.63
CA ARG A 99 61.77 10.65 35.49
C ARG A 99 60.83 9.86 36.41
N ASN A 100 60.90 8.53 36.38
CA ASN A 100 59.96 7.68 37.10
C ASN A 100 60.12 7.77 38.63
N VAL A 101 61.37 7.84 39.12
CA VAL A 101 61.66 7.90 40.57
C VAL A 101 61.31 9.27 41.17
N LYS A 102 61.50 10.35 40.41
CA LYS A 102 61.41 11.72 40.96
C LYS A 102 60.13 12.48 40.55
N ILE A 103 59.45 12.08 39.46
CA ILE A 103 58.31 12.82 38.88
C ILE A 103 57.01 11.98 38.84
N GLY A 104 57.11 10.65 38.77
CA GLY A 104 55.99 9.76 38.39
C GLY A 104 54.97 9.38 39.49
N HIS A 105 55.24 9.64 40.77
CA HIS A 105 54.42 9.10 41.89
C HIS A 105 54.01 10.15 42.94
N GLY A 106 53.32 11.23 42.53
CA GLY A 106 52.58 12.09 43.48
C GLY A 106 53.42 12.81 44.54
N TYR A 107 54.74 12.90 44.37
CA TYR A 107 55.60 13.71 45.24
C TYR A 107 55.43 15.19 44.88
N ALA A 108 55.27 16.03 45.91
CA ALA A 108 55.41 17.47 45.78
C ALA A 108 56.78 17.79 45.15
N LEU A 109 56.79 18.66 44.14
CA LEU A 109 58.00 19.12 43.46
C LEU A 109 58.96 19.72 44.50
N SER A 110 60.02 18.99 44.81
CA SER A 110 61.05 19.45 45.73
C SER A 110 62.19 20.11 44.96
N SER A 111 62.90 21.03 45.61
CA SER A 111 64.14 21.66 45.13
C SER A 111 65.21 20.64 44.67
N ASP A 112 65.13 19.38 45.13
CA ASP A 112 66.00 18.28 44.69
C ASP A 112 65.88 17.93 43.20
N LEU A 113 64.78 18.30 42.53
CA LEU A 113 64.60 18.03 41.10
C LEU A 113 65.46 18.92 40.22
N ILE A 114 65.64 20.19 40.60
CA ILE A 114 66.46 21.16 39.88
C ILE A 114 67.93 20.71 39.87
N GLY A 115 68.42 20.24 41.02
CA GLY A 115 69.78 19.71 41.18
C GLY A 115 70.06 18.44 40.38
N VAL A 116 69.03 17.77 39.86
CA VAL A 116 69.18 16.58 39.00
C VAL A 116 68.94 16.92 37.52
N LEU A 117 67.87 17.66 37.21
CA LEU A 117 67.50 17.97 35.83
C LEU A 117 68.42 19.00 35.17
N THR A 118 68.94 19.99 35.91
CA THR A 118 69.79 21.03 35.33
C THR A 118 71.14 20.46 34.87
N PRO A 119 71.89 19.71 35.72
CA PRO A 119 73.12 19.07 35.27
C PRO A 119 72.88 18.01 34.18
N PHE A 120 71.70 17.39 34.18
CA PHE A 120 71.30 16.45 33.15
C PHE A 120 71.13 17.14 31.80
N TYR A 121 70.34 18.22 31.73
CA TYR A 121 70.09 18.97 30.51
C TYR A 121 71.38 19.61 29.97
N ASP A 122 72.19 20.21 30.83
CA ASP A 122 73.51 20.75 30.48
C ASP A 122 74.42 19.65 29.94
N GLY A 123 74.41 18.47 30.59
CA GLY A 123 75.14 17.30 30.14
C GLY A 123 74.68 16.82 28.76
N LEU A 124 73.37 16.85 28.49
CA LEU A 124 72.76 16.45 27.23
C LEU A 124 73.18 17.39 26.09
N ILE A 125 72.97 18.71 26.23
CA ILE A 125 73.32 19.70 25.18
C ILE A 125 74.82 19.68 24.90
N ASN A 126 75.65 19.62 25.93
CA ASN A 126 77.11 19.65 25.76
C ASN A 126 77.66 18.36 25.15
N SER A 127 76.91 17.25 25.19
CA SER A 127 77.34 15.96 24.65
C SER A 127 76.79 15.64 23.26
N ILE A 128 75.84 16.44 22.75
CA ILE A 128 75.18 16.23 21.46
C ILE A 128 75.21 17.54 20.66
N SER A 129 76.07 17.60 19.63
CA SER A 129 76.28 18.83 18.82
C SER A 129 74.99 19.36 18.20
N LEU A 130 74.11 18.47 17.74
CA LEU A 130 72.79 18.79 17.17
C LEU A 130 71.91 19.65 18.09
N LEU A 131 72.03 19.50 19.41
CA LEU A 131 71.23 20.31 20.36
C LEU A 131 71.88 21.68 20.57
N LYS A 132 73.20 21.78 20.39
CA LYS A 132 74.00 22.99 20.63
C LYS A 132 74.04 23.92 19.43
N ASP A 133 74.24 23.42 18.23
CA ASP A 133 74.49 24.22 17.01
C ASP A 133 73.22 24.87 16.45
N GLU A 134 73.32 26.07 15.87
CA GLU A 134 72.15 26.82 15.40
C GLU A 134 71.51 26.19 14.16
N HIS A 135 70.19 25.92 14.24
CA HIS A 135 69.45 25.25 13.17
C HIS A 135 68.15 25.99 12.85
N SER A 136 67.82 26.09 11.56
CA SER A 136 66.53 26.65 11.10
C SER A 136 65.48 25.54 10.98
N LEU A 137 64.24 25.85 11.34
CA LEU A 137 63.08 25.00 11.06
C LEU A 137 62.44 25.41 9.73
N ILE A 138 61.97 24.42 8.99
CA ILE A 138 61.31 24.60 7.70
C ILE A 138 59.92 23.99 7.77
N TYR A 139 58.90 24.81 7.61
CA TYR A 139 57.51 24.40 7.48
C TYR A 139 57.14 24.31 6.01
N VAL A 140 57.01 23.10 5.49
CA VAL A 140 56.65 22.84 4.08
C VAL A 140 55.14 22.76 3.97
N GLU A 141 54.55 23.65 3.17
CA GLU A 141 53.10 23.81 3.05
C GLU A 141 52.49 23.03 1.89
N LYS A 142 53.20 22.97 0.75
CA LYS A 142 52.71 22.37 -0.49
C LYS A 142 53.85 22.18 -1.49
N SER A 143 53.56 21.48 -2.57
CA SER A 143 54.43 21.39 -3.75
C SER A 143 53.68 21.63 -5.05
N ASP A 144 54.41 21.97 -6.11
CA ASP A 144 53.94 21.88 -7.50
C ASP A 144 54.77 20.84 -8.28
N GLN A 145 54.78 20.91 -9.61
CA GLN A 145 55.54 19.97 -10.45
C GLN A 145 57.07 20.08 -10.30
N HIS A 146 57.61 21.21 -9.83
CA HIS A 146 59.06 21.50 -9.82
C HIS A 146 59.61 21.91 -8.45
N GLN A 147 58.80 22.49 -7.57
CA GLN A 147 59.26 23.13 -6.33
C GLN A 147 58.37 22.79 -5.13
N TYR A 148 58.98 22.82 -3.94
CA TYR A 148 58.32 22.87 -2.65
C TYR A 148 58.23 24.32 -2.16
N TYR A 149 57.13 24.64 -1.48
CA TYR A 149 56.87 25.95 -0.89
C TYR A 149 56.65 25.84 0.61
N GLY A 150 57.14 26.82 1.34
CA GLY A 150 57.02 26.83 2.79
C GLY A 150 57.54 28.10 3.45
N ILE A 151 57.79 28.00 4.74
CA ILE A 151 58.29 29.06 5.59
C ILE A 151 59.53 28.57 6.34
N ARG A 152 60.62 29.34 6.28
CA ARG A 152 61.82 29.14 7.08
C ARG A 152 61.71 29.99 8.35
N ILE A 153 61.95 29.35 9.49
CA ILE A 153 61.98 29.95 10.82
C ILE A 153 63.42 29.83 11.32
N ASP A 154 64.07 30.96 11.58
CA ASP A 154 65.41 30.98 12.18
C ASP A 154 65.36 30.80 13.71
N ILE A 155 66.53 30.76 14.36
CA ILE A 155 66.63 30.55 15.80
C ILE A 155 65.94 31.64 16.65
N THR A 156 65.77 32.85 16.10
CA THR A 156 65.09 33.97 16.77
C THR A 156 63.57 33.91 16.60
N GLY A 157 63.08 33.02 15.74
CA GLY A 157 61.67 32.95 15.36
C GLY A 157 61.32 33.83 14.16
N GLN A 158 62.29 34.48 13.51
CA GLN A 158 62.03 35.29 12.33
C GLN A 158 61.62 34.38 11.16
N LYS A 159 60.47 34.71 10.55
CA LYS A 159 59.84 33.92 9.49
C LYS A 159 60.20 34.52 8.12
N SER A 160 60.67 33.69 7.19
CA SER A 160 60.97 34.08 5.82
C SER A 160 60.38 33.08 4.82
N ARG A 161 60.05 33.54 3.61
CA ARG A 161 59.54 32.66 2.54
C ARG A 161 60.62 31.66 2.15
N TRP A 162 60.25 30.38 2.07
CA TRP A 162 61.13 29.29 1.67
C TRP A 162 60.59 28.63 0.39
N VAL A 163 61.50 28.41 -0.56
CA VAL A 163 61.24 27.72 -1.83
C VAL A 163 62.43 26.81 -2.11
N CYS A 164 62.18 25.56 -2.46
CA CYS A 164 63.24 24.59 -2.75
C CYS A 164 62.91 23.73 -3.97
N PRO A 165 63.82 23.57 -4.94
CA PRO A 165 63.66 22.62 -6.03
C PRO A 165 63.48 21.18 -5.53
N LYS A 166 62.63 20.39 -6.19
CA LYS A 166 62.38 19.00 -5.78
C LYS A 166 63.65 18.14 -5.80
N GLU A 167 64.63 18.47 -6.64
CA GLU A 167 65.92 17.77 -6.74
C GLU A 167 66.83 17.98 -5.52
N ALA A 168 66.62 19.07 -4.77
CA ALA A 168 67.43 19.47 -3.62
C ALA A 168 66.75 19.17 -2.27
N PHE A 169 65.55 18.58 -2.28
CA PHE A 169 64.75 18.30 -1.10
C PHE A 169 64.34 16.82 -1.05
N PRO A 170 64.26 16.18 0.13
CA PRO A 170 63.73 14.83 0.25
C PRO A 170 62.33 14.74 -0.38
N HIS A 171 62.04 13.63 -1.04
CA HIS A 171 60.72 13.44 -1.63
C HIS A 171 59.63 13.44 -0.54
N GLU A 172 58.60 14.27 -0.72
CA GLU A 172 57.49 14.40 0.21
C GLU A 172 56.19 14.59 -0.57
N GLU A 173 55.18 13.81 -0.18
CA GLU A 173 53.86 13.79 -0.80
C GLU A 173 52.78 14.32 0.13
N GLU A 174 53.05 14.31 1.45
CA GLU A 174 52.11 14.76 2.46
C GLU A 174 52.49 16.15 2.96
N PHE A 175 51.51 17.03 3.10
CA PHE A 175 51.69 18.38 3.62
C PHE A 175 50.57 18.72 4.61
N PRO A 176 50.82 19.59 5.61
CA PRO A 176 52.10 20.23 5.89
C PRO A 176 53.09 19.34 6.66
N ARG A 177 54.39 19.62 6.52
CA ARG A 177 55.47 18.89 7.19
C ARG A 177 56.52 19.82 7.77
N THR A 178 57.05 19.45 8.94
CA THR A 178 58.10 20.19 9.64
C THR A 178 59.44 19.50 9.44
N TYR A 179 60.46 20.27 9.07
CA TYR A 179 61.83 19.84 8.87
C TYR A 179 62.79 20.71 9.66
N ILE A 180 63.99 20.19 9.93
CA ILE A 180 65.14 20.94 10.44
C ILE A 180 66.23 20.97 9.37
N GLN A 181 66.89 22.11 9.22
CA GLN A 181 68.01 22.27 8.30
C GLN A 181 69.34 22.18 9.05
N ILE A 182 70.15 21.17 8.71
CA ILE A 182 71.47 20.90 9.32
C ILE A 182 72.47 20.72 8.18
N ASP A 183 73.60 21.44 8.19
CA ASP A 183 74.63 21.41 7.13
C ASP A 183 74.07 21.50 5.70
N ASN A 184 73.11 22.42 5.49
CA ASN A 184 72.36 22.62 4.24
C ASN A 184 71.52 21.41 3.76
N LYS A 185 71.35 20.38 4.60
CA LYS A 185 70.46 19.24 4.35
C LYS A 185 69.19 19.38 5.17
N TYR A 186 68.11 18.81 4.66
CA TYR A 186 66.79 18.86 5.30
C TYR A 186 66.46 17.50 5.92
N HIS A 187 66.13 17.51 7.20
CA HIS A 187 65.76 16.33 7.97
C HIS A 187 64.32 16.49 8.45
N LYS A 188 63.45 15.54 8.10
CA LYS A 188 62.04 15.57 8.50
C LYS A 188 61.94 15.38 10.01
N LEU A 189 61.17 16.23 10.68
CA LEU A 189 60.88 16.13 12.11
C LEU A 189 59.45 15.66 12.38
N SER A 190 58.50 16.00 11.51
CA SER A 190 57.16 15.40 11.56
C SER A 190 57.29 13.88 11.39
N PRO A 191 56.49 13.09 12.13
CA PRO A 191 55.36 13.48 12.98
C PRO A 191 55.73 13.94 14.40
N PHE A 192 56.97 13.71 14.85
CA PHE A 192 57.39 13.87 16.25
C PHE A 192 57.41 15.31 16.73
N ILE A 193 57.76 16.24 15.83
CA ILE A 193 57.63 17.67 16.04
C ILE A 193 56.86 18.24 14.87
N THR A 194 55.78 18.96 15.15
CA THR A 194 54.89 19.49 14.14
C THR A 194 54.55 20.93 14.44
N LEU A 195 54.79 21.81 13.46
CA LEU A 195 54.32 23.18 13.46
C LEU A 195 52.96 23.24 12.75
N LYS A 196 51.98 23.89 13.35
CA LYS A 196 50.67 24.15 12.74
C LYS A 196 50.47 25.65 12.59
N ARG A 197 50.06 26.09 11.41
CA ARG A 197 49.90 27.50 11.09
C ARG A 197 48.51 28.00 11.51
N ASN A 198 48.48 29.00 12.39
CA ASN A 198 47.29 29.72 12.83
C ASN A 198 47.37 31.18 12.34
N GLY A 199 46.96 31.42 11.09
CA GLY A 199 47.09 32.74 10.46
C GLY A 199 48.55 33.11 10.14
N VAL A 200 49.11 34.08 10.87
CA VAL A 200 50.52 34.51 10.72
C VAL A 200 51.44 33.79 11.71
N ASP A 201 50.86 33.18 12.75
CA ASP A 201 51.59 32.51 13.82
C ASP A 201 51.59 30.99 13.69
N PHE A 202 52.51 30.37 14.43
CA PHE A 202 52.68 28.93 14.47
C PHE A 202 52.44 28.45 15.90
N GLN A 203 51.74 27.34 16.02
CA GLN A 203 51.61 26.59 17.25
C GLN A 203 52.52 25.36 17.15
N GLU A 204 53.34 25.16 18.18
CA GLU A 204 54.28 24.06 18.29
C GLU A 204 53.65 22.86 18.97
N TYR A 205 53.73 21.70 18.33
CA TYR A 205 53.23 20.44 18.84
C TYR A 205 54.31 19.37 18.89
N VAL A 206 54.22 18.52 19.90
CA VAL A 206 55.03 17.31 20.05
C VAL A 206 54.12 16.09 20.00
N PHE A 207 54.63 15.02 19.40
CA PHE A 207 53.94 13.74 19.35
C PHE A 207 53.67 13.19 20.75
N SER A 208 52.45 12.71 20.97
CA SER A 208 52.06 12.07 22.22
C SER A 208 51.92 10.56 22.04
N THR A 209 51.03 10.14 21.14
CA THR A 209 50.73 8.72 20.90
C THR A 209 50.30 8.50 19.44
N LEU A 210 50.55 7.29 18.94
CA LEU A 210 49.95 6.73 17.73
C LEU A 210 48.57 6.20 18.08
N SER A 211 47.61 7.12 18.11
CA SER A 211 46.21 6.90 18.43
C SER A 211 45.51 5.82 17.60
N ASP A 212 45.82 5.76 16.30
CA ASP A 212 45.35 4.68 15.45
C ASP A 212 46.45 4.22 14.50
N SER A 213 47.01 3.05 14.80
CA SER A 213 48.08 2.45 13.99
C SER A 213 47.64 2.07 12.58
N LEU A 214 46.34 1.82 12.35
CA LEU A 214 45.80 1.44 11.03
C LEU A 214 45.74 2.63 10.08
N THR A 215 45.32 3.79 10.57
CA THR A 215 45.21 5.00 9.75
C THR A 215 46.48 5.85 9.82
N GLY A 216 47.35 5.62 10.81
CA GLY A 216 48.47 6.50 11.12
C GLY A 216 48.01 7.79 11.82
N GLN A 217 46.84 7.78 12.45
CA GLN A 217 46.36 8.91 13.24
C GLN A 217 47.22 9.02 14.50
N ILE A 218 47.74 10.21 14.72
CA ILE A 218 48.55 10.53 15.88
C ILE A 218 47.88 11.62 16.69
N LYS A 219 48.13 11.58 17.99
CA LYS A 219 47.79 12.63 18.92
C LYS A 219 48.97 13.56 19.13
N LEU A 220 48.74 14.84 18.93
CA LEU A 220 49.70 15.93 19.08
C LEU A 220 49.33 16.76 20.32
N CYS A 221 50.32 16.99 21.19
CA CYS A 221 50.17 17.83 22.37
C CYS A 221 50.86 19.19 22.14
N PRO A 222 50.20 20.32 22.45
CA PRO A 222 50.82 21.62 22.32
C PRO A 222 51.94 21.78 23.35
N LEU A 223 53.06 22.34 22.91
CA LEU A 223 54.21 22.57 23.78
C LEU A 223 54.03 23.81 24.68
N PHE A 224 53.30 24.81 24.15
CA PHE A 224 53.01 26.09 24.80
C PHE A 224 51.52 26.43 24.73
N GLY A 225 51.02 27.15 25.74
CA GLY A 225 49.62 27.62 25.82
C GLY A 225 48.62 26.54 26.27
N ASN A 226 47.35 26.97 26.43
CA ASN A 226 46.22 26.12 26.83
C ASN A 226 45.37 25.67 25.62
N THR A 227 46.00 25.45 24.47
CA THR A 227 45.32 24.94 23.28
C THR A 227 44.92 23.47 23.47
N GLN A 228 43.88 23.03 22.77
CA GLN A 228 43.46 21.64 22.81
C GLN A 228 44.45 20.74 22.06
N GLU A 229 44.48 19.47 22.47
CA GLU A 229 45.19 18.40 21.77
C GLU A 229 44.64 18.26 20.34
N GLU A 230 45.51 17.87 19.42
CA GLU A 230 45.21 17.82 18.00
C GLU A 230 45.41 16.41 17.45
N TYR A 231 44.56 15.99 16.51
CA TYR A 231 44.66 14.69 15.86
C TYR A 231 44.98 14.89 14.38
N VAL A 232 46.06 14.27 13.91
CA VAL A 232 46.54 14.40 12.53
C VAL A 232 46.85 13.02 11.97
N ILE A 233 46.54 12.80 10.69
CA ILE A 233 46.84 11.55 9.99
C ILE A 233 48.18 11.69 9.27
N TYR A 234 49.11 10.78 9.56
CA TYR A 234 50.34 10.62 8.80
C TYR A 234 50.47 9.16 8.34
N SER A 235 50.34 8.92 7.03
CA SER A 235 50.21 7.54 6.50
C SER A 235 51.49 6.71 6.66
N GLU A 236 52.61 7.34 7.03
CA GLU A 236 53.88 6.65 7.24
C GLU A 236 53.80 5.57 8.33
N PHE A 237 52.93 5.73 9.34
CA PHE A 237 52.70 4.71 10.37
C PHE A 237 51.69 3.64 9.95
N ALA A 238 50.70 4.01 9.12
CA ALA A 238 49.68 3.08 8.61
C ALA A 238 50.27 1.87 7.88
N ARG A 239 51.42 2.06 7.22
CA ARG A 239 52.13 1.01 6.46
C ARG A 239 52.60 -0.18 7.31
N TYR A 240 52.54 -0.07 8.63
CA TYR A 240 52.97 -1.12 9.56
C TYR A 240 51.81 -1.97 10.11
N SER A 241 50.56 -1.55 9.88
CA SER A 241 49.36 -2.21 10.39
C SER A 241 48.34 -2.38 9.27
N GLU A 242 48.08 -3.63 8.86
CA GLU A 242 47.11 -3.93 7.80
C GLU A 242 45.71 -4.24 8.36
N CYS A 243 45.64 -4.70 9.61
CA CYS A 243 44.41 -5.02 10.30
C CYS A 243 44.60 -5.09 11.84
N ASP A 244 43.54 -4.83 12.59
CA ASP A 244 43.45 -5.13 14.02
C ASP A 244 42.34 -6.16 14.28
N GLU A 245 42.04 -6.51 15.53
CA GLU A 245 41.02 -7.50 15.89
C GLU A 245 39.62 -7.18 15.30
N TYR A 246 39.31 -5.90 15.07
CA TYR A 246 37.98 -5.41 14.72
C TYR A 246 37.91 -4.78 13.32
N ARG A 247 39.02 -4.33 12.75
CA ARG A 247 39.07 -3.48 11.55
C ARG A 247 40.13 -3.95 10.56
N GLU A 248 39.90 -3.63 9.30
CA GLU A 248 40.80 -3.89 8.17
C GLU A 248 40.95 -2.61 7.33
N VAL A 249 42.10 -2.44 6.69
CA VAL A 249 42.38 -1.29 5.80
C VAL A 249 42.55 -1.75 4.36
N GLY A 250 41.79 -1.14 3.46
CA GLY A 250 41.80 -1.45 2.04
C GLY A 250 43.02 -0.83 1.35
N MET A 251 43.35 -1.30 0.14
CA MET A 251 44.48 -0.75 -0.64
C MET A 251 44.32 0.75 -0.95
N ASN A 252 43.08 1.26 -0.96
CA ASN A 252 42.77 2.69 -1.11
C ASN A 252 42.79 3.48 0.20
N GLY A 253 43.09 2.85 1.34
CA GLY A 253 43.07 3.47 2.67
C GLY A 253 41.69 3.53 3.35
N THR A 254 40.65 2.96 2.75
CA THR A 254 39.33 2.84 3.40
C THR A 254 39.44 1.90 4.60
N VAL A 255 38.90 2.30 5.75
CA VAL A 255 38.82 1.43 6.93
C VAL A 255 37.45 0.77 6.99
N MET A 256 37.40 -0.54 7.27
CA MET A 256 36.15 -1.28 7.40
C MET A 256 36.18 -2.18 8.61
N ASN A 257 35.08 -2.27 9.37
CA ASN A 257 34.99 -3.27 10.43
C ASN A 257 34.84 -4.67 9.86
N ARG A 258 35.35 -5.67 10.58
CA ARG A 258 35.27 -7.08 10.17
C ARG A 258 33.83 -7.58 10.29
N PHE A 259 33.36 -8.27 9.25
CA PHE A 259 32.09 -8.99 9.26
C PHE A 259 32.18 -10.24 8.38
N GLU A 260 31.39 -11.26 8.71
CA GLU A 260 31.34 -12.50 7.91
C GLU A 260 30.41 -12.33 6.70
N CYS A 261 30.96 -12.59 5.51
CA CYS A 261 30.18 -12.58 4.27
C CYS A 261 29.33 -13.84 4.13
N ASN A 262 28.08 -13.69 3.67
CA ASN A 262 27.16 -14.81 3.47
C ASN A 262 27.66 -15.83 2.42
N TYR A 263 28.42 -15.37 1.44
CA TYR A 263 28.95 -16.19 0.35
C TYR A 263 30.41 -15.83 0.12
N GLN A 264 31.25 -16.84 -0.16
CA GLN A 264 32.65 -16.63 -0.54
C GLN A 264 32.79 -15.95 -1.90
N THR A 265 31.92 -16.28 -2.85
CA THR A 265 31.90 -15.71 -4.19
C THR A 265 30.49 -15.25 -4.49
N TYR A 266 30.30 -13.93 -4.62
CA TYR A 266 29.01 -13.32 -4.91
C TYR A 266 28.77 -13.27 -6.42
N GLN A 267 27.56 -13.64 -6.83
CA GLN A 267 27.07 -13.42 -8.19
C GLN A 267 26.03 -12.29 -8.14
N ASP A 268 26.09 -11.35 -9.10
CA ASP A 268 25.19 -10.20 -9.06
C ASP A 268 23.75 -10.61 -9.39
N VAL A 269 22.85 -10.28 -8.47
CA VAL A 269 21.41 -10.52 -8.57
C VAL A 269 20.65 -9.36 -9.24
N GLY A 270 21.38 -8.43 -9.88
CA GLY A 270 20.84 -7.43 -10.80
C GLY A 270 20.57 -6.04 -10.20
N PHE A 271 20.81 -5.85 -8.90
CA PHE A 271 20.58 -4.57 -8.23
C PHE A 271 21.82 -3.94 -7.57
N SER A 272 23.01 -4.55 -7.68
CA SER A 272 24.27 -3.96 -7.18
C SER A 272 24.53 -2.57 -7.77
N LYS A 273 24.24 -2.38 -9.06
CA LYS A 273 24.40 -1.11 -9.78
C LYS A 273 23.48 -0.01 -9.25
N ILE A 274 22.27 -0.37 -8.77
CA ILE A 274 21.33 0.57 -8.18
C ILE A 274 21.89 1.07 -6.85
N VAL A 275 22.38 0.16 -6.01
CA VAL A 275 23.06 0.49 -4.74
C VAL A 275 24.29 1.36 -5.00
N TRP A 276 25.10 1.00 -5.99
CA TRP A 276 26.30 1.77 -6.37
C TRP A 276 25.97 3.21 -6.77
N ASN A 277 24.95 3.38 -7.62
CA ASN A 277 24.49 4.70 -8.03
C ASN A 277 23.94 5.50 -6.85
N PHE A 278 23.23 4.87 -5.93
CA PHE A 278 22.78 5.54 -4.71
C PHE A 278 23.97 6.02 -3.86
N LEU A 279 24.97 5.17 -3.62
CA LEU A 279 26.11 5.52 -2.78
C LEU A 279 26.98 6.62 -3.38
N LEU A 280 27.29 6.56 -4.67
CA LEU A 280 28.26 7.47 -5.29
C LEU A 280 27.65 8.69 -5.99
N LYS A 281 26.41 8.61 -6.47
CA LYS A 281 25.79 9.67 -7.30
C LYS A 281 24.62 10.38 -6.64
N ASN A 282 23.91 9.73 -5.71
CA ASN A 282 22.74 10.34 -5.10
C ASN A 282 23.13 11.46 -4.12
N LYS A 283 22.50 12.63 -4.27
CA LYS A 283 22.65 13.79 -3.37
C LYS A 283 21.32 14.25 -2.77
N SER A 284 20.32 13.38 -2.75
CA SER A 284 18.97 13.71 -2.26
C SER A 284 18.62 13.02 -0.95
N ASN A 285 19.03 11.77 -0.77
CA ASN A 285 18.77 10.99 0.45
C ASN A 285 20.07 10.46 1.07
N VAL A 286 20.13 10.51 2.40
CA VAL A 286 21.21 9.92 3.20
C VAL A 286 21.07 8.41 3.21
N SER A 287 19.84 7.90 3.39
CA SER A 287 19.56 6.48 3.53
C SER A 287 18.82 5.88 2.32
N ALA A 288 19.07 4.59 2.09
CA ALA A 288 18.24 3.75 1.23
C ALA A 288 17.94 2.43 1.94
N THR A 289 16.79 1.83 1.62
CA THR A 289 16.39 0.54 2.17
C THR A 289 16.26 -0.49 1.06
N LEU A 290 17.14 -1.49 1.10
CA LEU A 290 16.99 -2.72 0.32
C LEU A 290 15.88 -3.55 0.94
N TRP A 291 14.78 -3.74 0.22
CA TRP A 291 13.64 -4.48 0.72
C TRP A 291 13.23 -5.61 -0.23
N GLY A 292 12.73 -6.71 0.33
CA GLY A 292 12.33 -7.89 -0.44
C GLY A 292 12.40 -9.17 0.39
N HIS A 293 12.06 -10.30 -0.22
CA HIS A 293 11.77 -11.53 0.51
C HIS A 293 12.99 -12.16 1.20
N GLY A 294 12.76 -13.15 2.06
CA GLY A 294 13.82 -14.01 2.58
C GLY A 294 14.60 -14.65 1.42
N GLY A 295 15.93 -14.62 1.49
CA GLY A 295 16.77 -15.34 0.52
C GLY A 295 16.97 -14.69 -0.86
N VAL A 296 16.46 -13.48 -1.12
CA VAL A 296 16.62 -12.77 -2.41
C VAL A 296 17.98 -12.07 -2.62
N GLY A 297 18.92 -12.21 -1.66
CA GLY A 297 20.29 -11.71 -1.82
C GLY A 297 20.55 -10.27 -1.35
N LYS A 298 19.62 -9.60 -0.65
CA LYS A 298 19.81 -8.23 -0.11
C LYS A 298 21.14 -8.02 0.60
N THR A 299 21.38 -8.83 1.65
CA THR A 299 22.59 -8.77 2.47
C THR A 299 23.83 -9.07 1.64
N ALA A 300 23.79 -10.15 0.86
CA ALA A 300 24.94 -10.57 0.06
C ALA A 300 25.33 -9.48 -0.95
N CYS A 301 24.35 -8.79 -1.53
CA CYS A 301 24.58 -7.67 -2.42
C CYS A 301 25.28 -6.51 -1.72
N ILE A 302 24.77 -6.05 -0.56
CA ILE A 302 25.41 -4.93 0.13
C ILE A 302 26.79 -5.30 0.69
N GLN A 303 26.98 -6.53 1.16
CA GLN A 303 28.30 -7.05 1.55
C GLN A 303 29.28 -7.01 0.37
N TYR A 304 28.84 -7.47 -0.81
CA TYR A 304 29.64 -7.39 -2.04
C TYR A 304 29.98 -5.95 -2.41
N VAL A 305 29.01 -5.04 -2.39
CA VAL A 305 29.24 -3.61 -2.69
C VAL A 305 30.25 -3.00 -1.72
N CYS A 306 30.16 -3.31 -0.41
CA CYS A 306 31.14 -2.86 0.58
C CYS A 306 32.55 -3.37 0.25
N GLN A 307 32.69 -4.66 -0.09
CA GLN A 307 33.97 -5.25 -0.49
C GLN A 307 34.54 -4.62 -1.77
N GLN A 308 33.70 -4.28 -2.75
CA GLN A 308 34.14 -3.60 -3.97
C GLN A 308 34.58 -2.15 -3.71
N LEU A 309 33.92 -1.43 -2.79
CA LEU A 309 34.33 -0.09 -2.37
C LEU A 309 35.61 -0.12 -1.53
N PHE A 310 35.81 -1.17 -0.73
CA PHE A 310 37.01 -1.39 0.07
C PHE A 310 38.23 -1.71 -0.81
N CYS A 311 38.03 -2.51 -1.87
CA CYS A 311 39.09 -2.90 -2.80
C CYS A 311 39.23 -1.98 -4.03
N SER A 312 38.49 -0.87 -4.12
CA SER A 312 38.57 0.04 -5.28
C SER A 312 39.91 0.77 -5.31
N LYS A 313 40.32 1.25 -6.50
CA LYS A 313 41.54 2.07 -6.62
C LYS A 313 41.40 3.45 -5.98
N GLU A 314 40.22 4.04 -6.12
CA GLU A 314 39.89 5.35 -5.53
C GLU A 314 39.24 5.16 -4.16
N MET A 315 39.57 6.03 -3.21
CA MET A 315 38.90 6.07 -1.90
C MET A 315 37.56 6.81 -2.04
N HIS A 316 36.45 6.06 -1.93
CA HIS A 316 35.11 6.65 -1.98
C HIS A 316 34.55 6.98 -0.60
N PHE A 317 34.90 6.19 0.40
CA PHE A 317 34.53 6.36 1.80
C PHE A 317 35.79 6.22 2.64
N SER A 318 35.94 7.06 3.67
CA SER A 318 36.99 6.92 4.67
C SER A 318 36.72 5.71 5.56
N TYR A 319 35.46 5.51 5.92
CA TYR A 319 35.01 4.40 6.76
C TYR A 319 33.78 3.70 6.18
N ILE A 320 33.78 2.37 6.26
CA ILE A 320 32.61 1.52 6.00
C ILE A 320 32.31 0.73 7.28
N VAL A 321 31.12 0.91 7.84
CA VAL A 321 30.68 0.23 9.05
C VAL A 321 29.50 -0.68 8.71
N PHE A 322 29.71 -1.98 8.80
CA PHE A 322 28.69 -3.01 8.59
C PHE A 322 28.21 -3.56 9.93
N VAL A 323 26.92 -3.40 10.19
CA VAL A 323 26.27 -3.87 11.42
C VAL A 323 25.17 -4.86 11.04
N THR A 324 25.12 -6.00 11.74
CA THR A 324 24.12 -7.04 11.50
C THR A 324 23.25 -7.30 12.72
N ALA A 325 21.94 -7.26 12.55
CA ALA A 325 20.98 -7.68 13.56
C ALA A 325 20.58 -9.16 13.42
N LYS A 326 21.20 -9.89 12.49
CA LYS A 326 20.89 -11.31 12.27
C LYS A 326 21.30 -12.16 13.46
N ASP A 327 20.32 -12.79 14.07
CA ASP A 327 20.51 -13.80 15.12
C ASP A 327 20.61 -15.24 14.57
N ARG A 328 20.22 -15.45 13.30
CA ARG A 328 20.24 -16.77 12.64
C ARG A 328 20.63 -16.69 11.16
N ILE A 329 21.27 -17.75 10.67
CA ILE A 329 21.73 -17.89 9.29
C ILE A 329 21.22 -19.22 8.74
N TYR A 330 20.75 -19.21 7.49
CA TYR A 330 20.45 -20.45 6.76
C TYR A 330 21.71 -20.93 6.06
N ASN A 331 22.18 -22.12 6.41
CA ASN A 331 23.36 -22.72 5.80
C ASN A 331 22.96 -23.45 4.51
N PRO A 332 23.34 -22.95 3.31
CA PRO A 332 22.93 -23.56 2.04
C PRO A 332 23.61 -24.90 1.77
N ILE A 333 24.67 -25.26 2.49
CA ILE A 333 25.35 -26.54 2.35
C ILE A 333 24.59 -27.64 3.12
N THR A 334 24.17 -27.34 4.35
CA THR A 334 23.49 -28.33 5.21
C THR A 334 21.97 -28.26 5.12
N GLY A 335 21.41 -27.16 4.60
CA GLY A 335 19.98 -26.89 4.58
C GLY A 335 19.38 -26.56 5.95
N LYS A 336 20.22 -26.28 6.97
CA LYS A 336 19.79 -26.03 8.34
C LYS A 336 19.91 -24.56 8.75
N ILE A 337 19.03 -24.13 9.64
CA ILE A 337 19.20 -22.87 10.37
C ILE A 337 20.23 -23.08 11.47
N ILE A 338 21.25 -22.23 11.50
CA ILE A 338 22.23 -22.14 12.58
C ILE A 338 22.11 -20.79 13.28
N GLN A 339 22.39 -20.75 14.58
CA GLN A 339 22.53 -19.48 15.28
C GLN A 339 23.74 -18.73 14.74
N ASN A 340 23.61 -17.42 14.62
CA ASN A 340 24.73 -16.59 14.21
C ASN A 340 25.77 -16.55 15.35
N SER A 341 26.97 -17.03 15.08
CA SER A 341 28.10 -17.01 16.01
C SER A 341 28.76 -15.63 16.15
N SER A 342 28.48 -14.71 15.23
CA SER A 342 29.02 -13.35 15.25
C SER A 342 28.26 -12.42 16.22
N LYS A 343 28.92 -11.35 16.68
CA LYS A 343 28.33 -10.29 17.52
C LYS A 343 27.23 -9.58 16.71
N TYR A 344 25.96 -9.95 16.93
CA TYR A 344 24.81 -9.28 16.32
C TYR A 344 24.26 -8.21 17.26
N VAL A 345 23.63 -7.19 16.69
CA VAL A 345 23.04 -6.07 17.44
C VAL A 345 21.53 -6.21 17.60
N ARG A 346 20.99 -5.68 18.69
CA ARG A 346 19.56 -5.59 18.99
C ARG A 346 19.13 -4.20 19.45
N ARG A 347 20.07 -3.32 19.79
CA ARG A 347 19.80 -1.98 20.33
C ARG A 347 20.46 -0.90 19.49
N TYR A 348 19.84 0.27 19.45
CA TYR A 348 20.38 1.47 18.83
C TYR A 348 21.78 1.81 19.39
N SER A 349 21.96 1.71 20.71
CA SER A 349 23.25 1.99 21.36
C SER A 349 24.39 1.12 20.85
N GLU A 350 24.12 -0.14 20.48
CA GLU A 350 25.13 -1.07 19.96
C GLU A 350 25.55 -0.73 18.52
N ILE A 351 24.64 -0.12 17.74
CA ILE A 351 24.98 0.45 16.42
C ILE A 351 25.95 1.61 16.61
N ILE A 352 25.63 2.52 17.54
CA ILE A 352 26.49 3.67 17.85
C ILE A 352 27.84 3.21 18.38
N GLU A 353 27.88 2.24 19.30
CA GLU A 353 29.10 1.61 19.80
C GLU A 353 29.96 1.07 18.65
N THR A 354 29.35 0.34 17.70
CA THR A 354 30.08 -0.24 16.57
C THR A 354 30.67 0.84 15.65
N VAL A 355 29.93 1.93 15.42
CA VAL A 355 30.44 3.06 14.62
C VAL A 355 31.58 3.77 15.36
N ILE A 356 31.42 4.06 16.65
CA ILE A 356 32.47 4.71 17.46
C ILE A 356 33.72 3.84 17.53
N HIS A 357 33.58 2.53 17.77
CA HIS A 357 34.70 1.60 17.79
C HIS A 357 35.44 1.53 16.44
N THR A 358 34.73 1.76 15.33
CA THR A 358 35.34 1.72 14.00
C THR A 358 36.04 3.04 13.65
N VAL A 359 35.39 4.16 13.94
CA VAL A 359 35.80 5.51 13.49
C VAL A 359 36.70 6.21 14.50
N TYR A 360 36.50 5.97 15.81
CA TYR A 360 37.18 6.67 16.92
C TYR A 360 37.73 5.67 17.96
N PRO A 361 38.75 4.85 17.60
CA PRO A 361 39.27 3.78 18.46
C PRO A 361 39.80 4.30 19.81
N ASP A 362 40.35 5.52 19.88
CA ASP A 362 40.84 6.12 21.12
C ASP A 362 39.76 6.38 22.17
N LEU A 363 38.51 6.53 21.73
CA LEU A 363 37.38 6.89 22.59
C LEU A 363 36.60 5.67 23.10
N VAL A 364 36.97 4.46 22.66
CA VAL A 364 36.28 3.21 23.03
C VAL A 364 36.21 3.04 24.55
N PHE A 365 37.33 3.20 25.26
CA PHE A 365 37.34 3.08 26.72
C PHE A 365 36.46 4.13 27.42
N GLN A 366 36.38 5.35 26.87
CA GLN A 366 35.51 6.39 27.44
C GLN A 366 34.04 6.08 27.20
N PHE A 367 33.71 5.48 26.06
CA PHE A 367 32.38 5.00 25.75
C PHE A 367 31.97 3.83 26.67
N GLU A 368 32.83 2.82 26.82
CA GLU A 368 32.60 1.65 27.67
C GLU A 368 32.43 2.02 29.16
N ASP A 369 33.21 2.98 29.66
CA ASP A 369 33.10 3.53 31.02
C ASP A 369 31.87 4.47 31.19
N GLY A 370 31.10 4.74 30.14
CA GLY A 370 29.97 5.67 30.15
C GLY A 370 30.35 7.14 30.36
N LYS A 371 31.63 7.48 30.16
CA LYS A 371 32.17 8.84 30.31
C LYS A 371 31.94 9.70 29.07
N LEU A 372 31.75 9.09 27.90
CA LEU A 372 31.50 9.80 26.66
C LEU A 372 30.04 10.27 26.58
N GLN A 373 29.83 11.58 26.71
CA GLN A 373 28.51 12.20 26.57
C GLN A 373 28.16 12.42 25.10
N GLU A 374 26.93 12.08 24.71
CA GLU A 374 26.38 12.28 23.36
C GLU A 374 27.27 11.72 22.21
N PRO A 375 27.58 10.41 22.22
CA PRO A 375 28.43 9.77 21.19
C PRO A 375 27.90 9.96 19.76
N GLU A 376 26.58 10.12 19.58
CA GLU A 376 25.97 10.39 18.28
C GLU A 376 26.49 11.67 17.64
N LYS A 377 26.86 12.68 18.45
CA LYS A 377 27.35 13.97 17.99
C LYS A 377 28.65 13.83 17.20
N LEU A 378 29.55 12.96 17.67
CA LEU A 378 30.81 12.65 16.97
C LEU A 378 30.58 12.06 15.59
N ILE A 379 29.52 11.26 15.43
CA ILE A 379 29.17 10.69 14.12
C ILE A 379 28.59 11.80 13.25
N LYS A 380 27.67 12.63 13.76
CA LYS A 380 27.03 13.73 13.02
C LYS A 380 28.02 14.79 12.53
N GLU A 381 29.03 15.10 13.33
CA GLU A 381 30.06 16.12 13.05
C GLU A 381 31.24 15.57 12.23
N TYR A 382 31.23 14.28 11.89
CA TYR A 382 32.30 13.68 11.09
C TYR A 382 32.37 14.29 9.69
N THR A 383 33.50 14.89 9.34
CA THR A 383 33.69 15.60 8.06
C THR A 383 34.24 14.73 6.93
N GLY A 384 34.60 13.47 7.20
CA GLY A 384 34.99 12.51 6.16
C GLY A 384 33.78 11.91 5.46
N LYS A 385 33.99 10.83 4.68
CA LYS A 385 32.89 10.06 4.09
C LYS A 385 32.69 8.74 4.82
N LEU A 386 31.52 8.55 5.42
CA LEU A 386 31.15 7.38 6.22
C LEU A 386 29.95 6.65 5.58
N LEU A 387 30.11 5.34 5.36
CA LEU A 387 29.02 4.44 4.98
C LEU A 387 28.64 3.57 6.18
N ILE A 388 27.37 3.58 6.57
CA ILE A 388 26.81 2.70 7.62
C ILE A 388 25.84 1.72 6.96
N VAL A 389 26.01 0.42 7.20
CA VAL A 389 25.08 -0.62 6.76
C VAL A 389 24.43 -1.24 7.98
N ILE A 390 23.09 -1.29 7.99
CA ILE A 390 22.28 -1.93 9.04
C ILE A 390 21.52 -3.08 8.40
N ASP A 391 22.03 -4.30 8.58
CA ASP A 391 21.47 -5.53 8.02
C ASP A 391 20.39 -6.14 8.94
N ASP A 392 19.30 -6.63 8.35
CA ASP A 392 18.18 -7.29 9.03
C ASP A 392 17.40 -6.36 9.99
N TYR A 393 17.10 -5.15 9.52
CA TYR A 393 16.49 -4.07 10.31
C TYR A 393 15.13 -4.43 10.94
N GLU A 394 14.41 -5.42 10.41
CA GLU A 394 13.15 -5.91 11.00
C GLU A 394 13.31 -6.45 12.43
N THR A 395 14.50 -6.96 12.77
CA THR A 395 14.78 -7.63 14.04
C THR A 395 14.80 -6.66 15.24
N PHE A 396 14.93 -5.35 14.99
CA PHE A 396 14.84 -4.34 16.04
C PHE A 396 13.41 -4.17 16.56
N ARG A 397 13.26 -3.84 17.84
CA ARG A 397 11.98 -3.43 18.44
C ARG A 397 11.58 -2.05 17.95
N ASP A 398 10.28 -1.73 17.97
CA ASP A 398 9.76 -0.47 17.43
C ASP A 398 10.33 0.77 18.13
N GLU A 399 10.58 0.70 19.44
CA GLU A 399 11.25 1.76 20.21
C GLU A 399 12.67 2.05 19.68
N GLU A 400 13.41 1.01 19.32
CA GLU A 400 14.78 1.12 18.78
C GLU A 400 14.75 1.60 17.33
N LYS A 401 13.79 1.12 16.53
CA LYS A 401 13.58 1.58 15.15
C LYS A 401 13.30 3.08 15.09
N LYS A 402 12.53 3.61 16.05
CA LYS A 402 12.25 5.05 16.17
C LYS A 402 13.53 5.85 16.43
N LYS A 403 14.38 5.42 17.38
CA LYS A 403 15.68 6.06 17.66
C LYS A 403 16.59 6.04 16.44
N ILE A 404 16.66 4.91 15.72
CA ILE A 404 17.43 4.79 14.47
C ILE A 404 16.89 5.78 13.43
N SER A 405 15.57 5.84 13.23
CA SER A 405 14.97 6.76 12.25
C SER A 405 15.25 8.23 12.58
N GLU A 406 15.20 8.62 13.86
CA GLU A 406 15.54 9.97 14.31
C GLU A 406 17.02 10.28 14.07
N PHE A 407 17.92 9.36 14.42
CA PHE A 407 19.35 9.49 14.16
C PHE A 407 19.67 9.70 12.67
N LEU A 408 19.06 8.93 11.78
CA LEU A 408 19.32 9.00 10.34
C LEU A 408 18.88 10.33 9.71
N LYS A 409 17.90 11.02 10.29
CA LYS A 409 17.43 12.34 9.79
C LYS A 409 18.44 13.46 10.03
N ASP A 410 19.27 13.31 11.06
CA ASP A 410 20.24 14.34 11.47
C ASP A 410 21.60 14.22 10.75
N LEU A 411 21.79 13.19 9.92
CA LEU A 411 23.05 12.94 9.22
C LEU A 411 23.20 13.82 7.97
N ASP A 412 24.39 14.34 7.72
CA ASP A 412 24.72 15.10 6.50
C ASP A 412 24.94 14.18 5.30
N ILE A 413 24.20 14.38 4.23
CA ILE A 413 24.28 13.60 2.98
C ILE A 413 25.63 13.66 2.24
N ASN A 414 26.41 14.73 2.45
CA ASN A 414 27.72 14.89 1.81
C ASN A 414 28.79 14.02 2.50
N HIS A 415 28.57 13.72 3.78
CA HIS A 415 29.49 13.01 4.66
C HIS A 415 29.00 11.60 5.00
N HIS A 416 27.69 11.34 4.93
CA HIS A 416 27.07 10.11 5.41
C HIS A 416 26.23 9.43 4.33
N LYS A 417 26.35 8.11 4.26
CA LYS A 417 25.43 7.23 3.53
C LYS A 417 25.02 6.07 4.40
N VAL A 418 23.74 5.72 4.35
CA VAL A 418 23.20 4.59 5.12
C VAL A 418 22.44 3.62 4.24
N ILE A 419 22.71 2.32 4.37
CA ILE A 419 21.94 1.27 3.73
C ILE A 419 21.29 0.40 4.80
N LEU A 420 19.97 0.27 4.74
CA LEU A 420 19.21 -0.67 5.55
C LEU A 420 18.85 -1.88 4.68
N THR A 421 18.87 -3.08 5.25
CA THR A 421 18.23 -4.25 4.61
C THR A 421 17.03 -4.68 5.44
N THR A 422 15.90 -4.95 4.78
CA THR A 422 14.73 -5.49 5.48
C THR A 422 13.87 -6.40 4.62
N ARG A 423 13.07 -7.26 5.24
CA ARG A 423 11.98 -7.98 4.55
C ARG A 423 10.72 -7.14 4.38
N ASN A 424 10.53 -6.10 5.20
CA ASN A 424 9.25 -5.40 5.29
C ASN A 424 9.34 -3.98 4.71
N LEU A 425 8.61 -3.71 3.62
CA LEU A 425 8.55 -2.39 2.97
C LEU A 425 8.11 -1.27 3.92
N ARG A 426 7.24 -1.53 4.90
CA ARG A 426 6.79 -0.51 5.87
C ARG A 426 7.91 0.02 6.76
N LEU A 427 8.96 -0.78 6.94
CA LEU A 427 10.15 -0.39 7.69
C LEU A 427 11.15 0.39 6.84
N SER A 428 10.82 0.69 5.58
CA SER A 428 11.73 1.41 4.70
C SER A 428 11.93 2.86 5.15
N ILE A 429 13.20 3.24 5.26
CA ILE A 429 13.66 4.59 5.56
C ILE A 429 14.50 5.08 4.38
N GLY A 430 14.17 6.27 3.88
CA GLY A 430 14.80 6.85 2.69
C GLY A 430 14.35 6.20 1.39
N THR A 431 15.25 6.03 0.44
CA THR A 431 14.88 5.49 -0.90
C THR A 431 14.62 3.98 -0.83
N PRO A 432 13.41 3.47 -1.13
CA PRO A 432 13.18 2.04 -1.19
C PRO A 432 13.78 1.46 -2.48
N ILE A 433 14.58 0.40 -2.35
CA ILE A 433 15.17 -0.36 -3.45
C ILE A 433 14.59 -1.79 -3.41
N PRO A 434 13.62 -2.11 -4.28
CA PRO A 434 12.99 -3.42 -4.31
C PRO A 434 13.97 -4.50 -4.79
N THR A 435 13.88 -5.67 -4.17
CA THR A 435 14.65 -6.86 -4.52
C THR A 435 13.70 -8.04 -4.67
N GLY A 436 13.88 -8.81 -5.73
CA GLY A 436 12.95 -9.87 -6.13
C GLY A 436 13.64 -11.19 -6.41
N GLU A 437 12.82 -12.19 -6.77
CA GLU A 437 13.28 -13.47 -7.28
C GLU A 437 13.88 -13.30 -8.68
N LEU A 438 14.83 -14.17 -9.03
CA LEU A 438 15.44 -14.19 -10.34
C LEU A 438 14.50 -14.88 -11.34
N ASP A 439 14.41 -14.33 -12.55
CA ASP A 439 13.73 -15.01 -13.65
C ASP A 439 14.50 -16.29 -14.07
N ILE A 440 13.95 -17.06 -15.01
CA ILE A 440 14.56 -18.31 -15.50
C ILE A 440 16.00 -18.07 -16.00
N THR A 441 16.21 -16.99 -16.77
CA THR A 441 17.50 -16.71 -17.39
C THR A 441 18.52 -16.33 -16.31
N ALA A 442 18.17 -15.40 -15.44
CA ALA A 442 19.00 -14.96 -14.33
C ALA A 442 19.30 -16.10 -13.34
N THR A 443 18.33 -16.96 -13.06
CA THR A 443 18.50 -18.17 -12.22
C THR A 443 19.57 -19.09 -12.80
N CYS A 444 19.47 -19.42 -14.10
CA CYS A 444 20.44 -20.26 -14.77
C CYS A 444 21.82 -19.62 -14.87
N THR A 445 21.90 -18.32 -15.17
CA THR A 445 23.17 -17.57 -15.19
C THR A 445 23.83 -17.55 -13.82
N PHE A 446 23.04 -17.32 -12.76
CA PHE A 446 23.53 -17.32 -11.38
C PHE A 446 24.06 -18.70 -10.98
N LEU A 447 23.32 -19.77 -11.27
CA LEU A 447 23.75 -21.14 -11.03
C LEU A 447 25.06 -21.45 -11.78
N GLN A 448 25.13 -21.08 -13.06
CA GLN A 448 26.33 -21.26 -13.87
C GLN A 448 27.52 -20.51 -13.25
N GLY A 449 27.35 -19.27 -12.82
CA GLY A 449 28.41 -18.48 -12.18
C GLY A 449 28.93 -19.09 -10.87
N ILE A 450 28.06 -19.77 -10.09
CA ILE A 450 28.50 -20.51 -8.90
C ILE A 450 29.37 -21.71 -9.30
N ILE A 451 28.93 -22.50 -10.29
CA ILE A 451 29.69 -23.67 -10.76
C ILE A 451 31.01 -23.23 -11.39
N ASP A 452 31.01 -22.20 -12.24
CA ASP A 452 32.22 -21.65 -12.88
C ASP A 452 33.26 -21.23 -11.85
N SER A 453 32.80 -20.69 -10.71
CA SER A 453 33.68 -20.24 -9.63
C SER A 453 34.17 -21.38 -8.73
N LYS A 454 33.30 -22.35 -8.38
CA LYS A 454 33.62 -23.38 -7.37
C LYS A 454 34.05 -24.73 -7.96
N CYS A 455 33.55 -25.10 -9.13
CA CYS A 455 33.88 -26.37 -9.79
C CYS A 455 33.93 -26.17 -11.33
N PRO A 456 34.99 -25.52 -11.86
CA PRO A 456 35.12 -25.21 -13.28
C PRO A 456 35.01 -26.44 -14.20
N GLU A 457 35.37 -27.62 -13.72
CA GLU A 457 35.31 -28.89 -14.46
C GLU A 457 33.87 -29.28 -14.86
N LEU A 458 32.88 -28.95 -14.02
CA LEU A 458 31.47 -29.22 -14.28
C LEU A 458 30.78 -28.14 -15.11
N SER A 459 31.42 -26.98 -15.30
CA SER A 459 30.87 -25.82 -16.00
C SER A 459 30.34 -26.17 -17.39
N GLY A 460 31.16 -26.88 -18.19
CA GLY A 460 30.80 -27.27 -19.55
C GLY A 460 29.65 -28.29 -19.60
N THR A 461 29.53 -29.15 -18.59
CA THR A 461 28.46 -30.13 -18.46
C THR A 461 27.14 -29.45 -18.10
N LEU A 462 27.14 -28.61 -17.05
CA LEU A 462 25.96 -27.86 -16.63
C LEU A 462 25.41 -27.00 -17.77
N LYS A 463 26.30 -26.30 -18.49
CA LYS A 463 25.90 -25.43 -19.60
C LYS A 463 25.14 -26.20 -20.68
N LYS A 464 25.55 -27.44 -20.99
CA LYS A 464 24.82 -28.31 -21.93
C LYS A 464 23.48 -28.75 -21.35
N GLU A 465 23.40 -29.06 -20.07
CA GLU A 465 22.16 -29.51 -19.42
C GLU A 465 21.11 -28.40 -19.30
N LEU A 466 21.52 -27.17 -19.00
CA LEU A 466 20.64 -26.01 -18.96
C LEU A 466 20.07 -25.63 -20.33
N THR A 467 20.65 -26.12 -21.44
CA THR A 467 20.04 -25.96 -22.78
C THR A 467 18.97 -27.00 -23.11
N LYS A 468 18.82 -28.05 -22.28
CA LYS A 468 17.78 -29.07 -22.50
C LYS A 468 16.40 -28.51 -22.13
N ARG A 469 15.42 -28.73 -22.99
CA ARG A 469 14.03 -28.26 -22.80
C ARG A 469 13.44 -28.77 -21.49
N GLY A 470 12.82 -27.88 -20.69
CA GLY A 470 12.16 -28.21 -19.44
C GLY A 470 13.07 -28.20 -18.20
N ILE A 471 14.40 -28.24 -18.38
CA ILE A 471 15.35 -28.23 -17.25
C ILE A 471 15.43 -26.85 -16.59
N PRO A 472 15.57 -25.72 -17.32
CA PRO A 472 15.54 -24.39 -16.70
C PRO A 472 14.27 -24.13 -15.88
N GLU A 473 13.11 -24.56 -16.37
CA GLU A 473 11.83 -24.42 -15.69
C GLU A 473 11.78 -25.26 -14.42
N LYS A 474 12.30 -26.49 -14.45
CA LYS A 474 12.44 -27.34 -13.24
C LYS A 474 13.41 -26.74 -12.21
N VAL A 475 14.53 -26.15 -12.66
CA VAL A 475 15.49 -25.47 -11.76
C VAL A 475 14.84 -24.24 -11.11
N LEU A 476 14.13 -23.43 -11.89
CA LEU A 476 13.41 -22.28 -11.35
C LEU A 476 12.37 -22.75 -10.32
N ALA A 477 11.57 -23.77 -10.64
CA ALA A 477 10.57 -24.31 -9.72
C ALA A 477 11.19 -24.88 -8.43
N ALA A 478 12.32 -25.57 -8.52
CA ALA A 478 12.98 -26.14 -7.34
C ALA A 478 13.57 -25.07 -6.40
N THR A 479 13.90 -23.89 -6.93
CA THR A 479 14.61 -22.81 -6.21
C THR A 479 13.74 -21.58 -5.95
N ASN A 480 12.55 -21.50 -6.56
CA ASN A 480 11.71 -20.30 -6.64
C ASN A 480 12.49 -19.04 -7.07
N GLY A 481 13.53 -19.20 -7.91
CA GLY A 481 14.40 -18.10 -8.33
C GLY A 481 15.15 -17.40 -7.19
N ARG A 482 15.22 -18.00 -5.99
CA ARG A 482 15.88 -17.39 -4.82
C ARG A 482 17.36 -17.74 -4.80
N PRO A 483 18.29 -16.77 -4.82
CA PRO A 483 19.73 -16.98 -4.72
C PRO A 483 20.16 -18.01 -3.68
N ILE A 484 19.56 -17.98 -2.48
CA ILE A 484 19.92 -18.91 -1.40
C ILE A 484 19.67 -20.38 -1.75
N PHE A 485 18.56 -20.68 -2.44
CA PHE A 485 18.25 -22.04 -2.88
C PHE A 485 18.97 -22.41 -4.16
N ILE A 486 19.31 -21.42 -5.01
CA ILE A 486 20.18 -21.67 -6.16
C ILE A 486 21.58 -22.09 -5.69
N TYR A 487 22.11 -21.50 -4.61
CA TYR A 487 23.34 -22.00 -3.98
C TYR A 487 23.21 -23.43 -3.49
N GLN A 488 22.14 -23.74 -2.75
CA GLN A 488 21.90 -25.10 -2.26
C GLN A 488 21.77 -26.10 -3.41
N PHE A 489 21.05 -25.73 -4.47
CA PHE A 489 20.94 -26.51 -5.70
C PHE A 489 22.32 -26.75 -6.33
N ALA A 490 23.18 -25.72 -6.39
CA ALA A 490 24.54 -25.85 -6.93
C ALA A 490 25.36 -26.89 -6.15
N TYR A 491 25.28 -26.87 -4.82
CA TYR A 491 25.97 -27.85 -3.97
C TYR A 491 25.46 -29.29 -4.19
N LEU A 492 24.15 -29.47 -4.30
CA LEU A 492 23.55 -30.78 -4.59
C LEU A 492 23.92 -31.26 -5.99
N TYR A 493 23.95 -30.36 -6.98
CA TYR A 493 24.40 -30.65 -8.33
C TYR A 493 25.86 -31.09 -8.37
N MET A 494 26.75 -30.41 -7.64
CA MET A 494 28.17 -30.82 -7.55
C MET A 494 28.34 -32.23 -6.97
N GLN A 495 27.46 -32.64 -6.05
CA GLN A 495 27.53 -33.96 -5.42
C GLN A 495 26.97 -35.07 -6.31
N ASN A 496 25.85 -34.81 -7.00
CA ASN A 496 25.03 -35.87 -7.60
C ASN A 496 24.79 -35.73 -9.11
N GLY A 497 25.18 -34.62 -9.74
CA GLY A 497 24.84 -34.27 -11.13
C GLY A 497 23.34 -33.95 -11.32
N MET A 498 22.85 -33.80 -12.55
CA MET A 498 21.45 -33.44 -12.83
C MET A 498 20.49 -34.64 -12.68
N GLN A 499 20.09 -34.96 -11.45
CA GLN A 499 19.12 -36.03 -11.15
C GLN A 499 17.73 -35.47 -10.82
N ASP A 500 16.67 -36.26 -11.11
CA ASP A 500 15.29 -35.83 -10.83
C ASP A 500 15.02 -35.60 -9.33
N THR A 501 15.77 -36.26 -8.45
CA THR A 501 15.69 -36.09 -6.99
C THR A 501 16.09 -34.69 -6.53
N ILE A 502 16.94 -33.97 -7.27
CA ILE A 502 17.37 -32.60 -6.91
C ILE A 502 16.23 -31.59 -7.14
N PHE A 503 15.28 -31.91 -8.02
CA PHE A 503 14.10 -31.07 -8.24
C PHE A 503 13.02 -31.26 -7.16
N SER A 504 13.20 -32.19 -6.21
CA SER A 504 12.37 -32.21 -5.00
C SER A 504 12.56 -30.87 -4.27
N SER A 505 11.46 -30.23 -3.88
CA SER A 505 11.42 -28.82 -3.50
C SER A 505 12.38 -28.51 -2.35
N LEU A 506 13.50 -27.84 -2.64
CA LEU A 506 14.49 -27.41 -1.63
C LEU A 506 13.89 -26.45 -0.61
N HIS A 507 12.79 -25.78 -0.97
CA HIS A 507 12.02 -24.90 -0.11
C HIS A 507 11.08 -25.63 0.87
N SER A 508 10.86 -26.94 0.73
CA SER A 508 9.88 -27.68 1.52
C SER A 508 10.40 -28.19 2.88
N GLY A 509 11.71 -28.11 3.14
CA GLY A 509 12.28 -28.48 4.43
C GLY A 509 11.82 -27.54 5.55
N SER A 510 11.54 -28.05 6.74
CA SER A 510 11.06 -27.26 7.88
C SER A 510 11.92 -26.04 8.20
N ASP A 511 13.24 -26.19 8.12
CA ASP A 511 14.21 -25.10 8.35
C ASP A 511 14.18 -24.05 7.24
N ALA A 512 13.99 -24.46 5.98
CA ALA A 512 13.83 -23.54 4.86
C ALA A 512 12.53 -22.72 5.00
N GLN A 513 11.44 -23.40 5.37
CA GLN A 513 10.14 -22.76 5.61
C GLN A 513 10.19 -21.77 6.77
N ASP A 514 10.75 -22.16 7.91
CA ASP A 514 10.90 -21.30 9.07
C ASP A 514 11.82 -20.09 8.77
N PHE A 515 12.88 -20.30 7.99
CA PHE A 515 13.77 -19.21 7.58
C PHE A 515 13.07 -18.19 6.68
N LEU A 516 12.27 -18.63 5.71
CA LEU A 516 11.57 -17.76 4.77
C LEU A 516 10.39 -17.05 5.44
N TYR A 517 9.50 -17.81 6.07
CA TYR A 517 8.15 -17.38 6.43
C TYR A 517 7.90 -17.33 7.94
N GLY A 518 8.69 -18.03 8.76
CA GLY A 518 8.43 -18.21 10.19
C GLY A 518 8.33 -16.90 11.00
N ARG A 519 8.95 -15.81 10.50
CA ARG A 519 8.87 -14.48 11.13
C ARG A 519 7.83 -13.54 10.54
N VAL A 520 7.25 -13.86 9.38
CA VAL A 520 6.36 -12.95 8.65
C VAL A 520 5.18 -12.52 9.51
N PHE A 521 4.55 -13.48 10.21
CA PHE A 521 3.42 -13.22 11.10
C PHE A 521 3.73 -12.20 12.21
N TYR A 522 4.93 -12.26 12.80
CA TYR A 522 5.27 -11.38 13.93
C TYR A 522 5.48 -9.93 13.52
N TYR A 523 5.73 -9.68 12.23
CA TYR A 523 5.94 -8.34 11.69
C TYR A 523 4.66 -7.66 11.21
N LEU A 524 3.54 -8.37 11.22
CA LEU A 524 2.24 -7.85 10.80
C LEU A 524 1.61 -6.99 11.89
N THR A 525 0.81 -6.01 11.48
CA THR A 525 -0.10 -5.30 12.41
C THR A 525 -1.12 -6.25 13.02
N GLU A 526 -1.71 -5.90 14.18
CA GLU A 526 -2.74 -6.74 14.82
C GLU A 526 -3.95 -7.00 13.91
N THR A 527 -4.35 -6.03 13.10
CA THR A 527 -5.40 -6.21 12.10
C THR A 527 -4.96 -7.18 10.99
N ALA A 528 -3.74 -7.04 10.46
CA ALA A 528 -3.21 -7.97 9.45
C ALA A 528 -2.97 -9.38 10.01
N LYS A 529 -2.58 -9.53 11.29
CA LYS A 529 -2.51 -10.82 11.98
C LYS A 529 -3.87 -11.50 12.06
N THR A 530 -4.92 -10.72 12.32
CA THR A 530 -6.31 -11.22 12.34
C THR A 530 -6.72 -11.73 10.95
N VAL A 531 -6.47 -10.94 9.90
CA VAL A 531 -6.73 -11.36 8.51
C VAL A 531 -5.91 -12.62 8.16
N PHE A 532 -4.61 -12.62 8.48
CA PHE A 532 -3.69 -13.73 8.27
C PHE A 532 -4.20 -15.04 8.89
N ALA A 533 -4.64 -14.97 10.15
CA ALA A 533 -5.12 -16.14 10.87
C ALA A 533 -6.46 -16.66 10.32
N THR A 534 -7.30 -15.82 9.71
CA THR A 534 -8.63 -16.23 9.21
C THR A 534 -8.63 -16.76 7.78
N ILE A 535 -7.66 -16.42 6.94
CA ILE A 535 -7.53 -16.92 5.56
C ILE A 535 -7.68 -18.46 5.42
N PRO A 536 -7.10 -19.31 6.30
CA PRO A 536 -7.27 -20.76 6.23
C PRO A 536 -8.71 -21.26 6.23
N ALA A 537 -9.64 -20.50 6.82
CA ALA A 537 -11.05 -20.89 6.88
C ALA A 537 -11.75 -20.72 5.51
N VAL A 538 -11.27 -19.80 4.67
CA VAL A 538 -11.91 -19.41 3.41
C VAL A 538 -11.14 -19.83 2.16
N VAL A 539 -9.91 -20.34 2.32
CA VAL A 539 -9.06 -20.79 1.21
C VAL A 539 -9.44 -22.19 0.71
N ASN A 540 -9.39 -22.38 -0.60
CA ASN A 540 -9.57 -23.68 -1.26
C ASN A 540 -8.24 -24.41 -1.47
N ASP A 541 -8.31 -25.59 -2.10
CA ASP A 541 -7.14 -26.45 -2.33
C ASP A 541 -6.14 -25.85 -3.34
N ASP A 542 -6.58 -24.91 -4.19
CA ASP A 542 -5.74 -24.18 -5.15
C ASP A 542 -5.07 -22.92 -4.56
N LEU A 543 -5.14 -22.77 -3.22
CA LEU A 543 -4.69 -21.58 -2.48
C LEU A 543 -5.50 -20.29 -2.77
N LEU A 544 -6.64 -20.41 -3.44
CA LEU A 544 -7.50 -19.29 -3.79
C LEU A 544 -8.56 -19.03 -2.71
N PHE A 545 -8.91 -17.77 -2.51
CA PHE A 545 -10.02 -17.36 -1.66
C PHE A 545 -10.65 -16.07 -2.21
N ARG A 546 -11.89 -15.79 -1.80
CA ARG A 546 -12.57 -14.54 -2.18
C ARG A 546 -12.41 -13.47 -1.11
N PHE A 547 -12.13 -12.24 -1.53
CA PHE A 547 -11.98 -11.11 -0.61
C PHE A 547 -13.31 -10.75 0.08
N ASP A 548 -14.44 -10.88 -0.62
CA ASP A 548 -15.76 -10.60 -0.06
C ASP A 548 -16.16 -11.61 1.04
N MET A 549 -15.82 -12.90 0.85
CA MET A 549 -16.00 -13.95 1.85
C MET A 549 -15.14 -13.70 3.10
N LEU A 550 -13.86 -13.37 2.90
CA LEU A 550 -12.95 -13.05 4.00
C LEU A 550 -13.44 -11.82 4.79
N ARG A 551 -13.89 -10.78 4.09
CA ARG A 551 -14.47 -9.57 4.68
C ARG A 551 -15.75 -9.87 5.48
N TYR A 552 -16.63 -10.72 4.94
CA TYR A 552 -17.88 -11.11 5.61
C TYR A 552 -17.62 -11.84 6.92
N VAL A 553 -16.66 -12.78 6.94
CA VAL A 553 -16.31 -13.54 8.12
C VAL A 553 -15.68 -12.66 9.21
N LEU A 554 -14.91 -11.65 8.80
CA LEU A 554 -14.21 -10.72 9.70
C LEU A 554 -15.04 -9.48 10.08
N GLN A 555 -16.31 -9.40 9.67
CA GLN A 555 -17.11 -8.19 9.87
C GLN A 555 -17.33 -7.81 11.35
N LYS A 556 -17.17 -8.75 12.29
CA LYS A 556 -17.30 -8.47 13.73
C LYS A 556 -16.00 -8.01 14.36
N GLU A 557 -14.87 -8.51 13.86
CA GLU A 557 -13.52 -8.22 14.32
C GLU A 557 -12.99 -6.91 13.71
N ILE A 558 -13.31 -6.65 12.44
CA ILE A 558 -12.84 -5.51 11.67
C ILE A 558 -14.06 -4.74 11.16
N LEU A 559 -14.52 -3.78 11.96
CA LEU A 559 -15.70 -2.95 11.66
C LEU A 559 -15.44 -1.88 10.58
N ASP A 560 -14.16 -1.50 10.41
CA ASP A 560 -13.71 -0.41 9.55
C ASP A 560 -13.17 -0.97 8.24
N ASP A 561 -13.82 -0.55 7.15
CA ASP A 561 -13.53 -1.00 5.79
C ASP A 561 -12.10 -0.61 5.37
N ASP A 562 -11.62 0.58 5.76
CA ASP A 562 -10.28 1.05 5.38
C ASP A 562 -9.18 0.27 6.13
N LYS A 563 -9.47 -0.17 7.36
CA LYS A 563 -8.54 -1.02 8.12
C LYS A 563 -8.42 -2.41 7.52
N PHE A 564 -9.52 -2.96 6.98
CA PHE A 564 -9.49 -4.23 6.28
C PHE A 564 -8.63 -4.14 5.01
N GLU A 565 -8.87 -3.13 4.16
CA GLU A 565 -8.08 -2.96 2.93
C GLU A 565 -6.60 -2.71 3.26
N SER A 566 -6.29 -1.89 4.27
CA SER A 566 -4.90 -1.66 4.70
C SER A 566 -4.20 -2.93 5.21
N ALA A 567 -4.94 -3.84 5.85
CA ALA A 567 -4.43 -5.12 6.29
C ALA A 567 -4.19 -6.08 5.11
N VAL A 568 -5.09 -6.11 4.12
CA VAL A 568 -4.91 -6.85 2.87
C VAL A 568 -3.67 -6.34 2.12
N ASP A 569 -3.55 -5.02 1.94
CA ASP A 569 -2.39 -4.39 1.31
C ASP A 569 -1.09 -4.75 2.04
N GLU A 570 -1.12 -4.84 3.37
CA GLU A 570 0.04 -5.28 4.16
C GLU A 570 0.46 -6.70 3.76
N LEU A 571 -0.49 -7.64 3.75
CA LEU A 571 -0.24 -9.04 3.39
C LEU A 571 0.24 -9.16 1.95
N VAL A 572 -0.29 -8.37 1.02
CA VAL A 572 0.15 -8.33 -0.38
C VAL A 572 1.58 -7.80 -0.49
N ASN A 573 1.90 -6.70 0.20
CA ASN A 573 3.24 -6.11 0.17
C ASN A 573 4.31 -7.03 0.79
N GLN A 574 3.93 -7.94 1.69
CA GLN A 574 4.80 -8.97 2.25
C GLN A 574 4.80 -10.29 1.43
N LEU A 575 4.15 -10.31 0.25
CA LEU A 575 3.80 -11.51 -0.55
C LEU A 575 3.38 -12.69 0.32
N VAL A 576 2.54 -12.42 1.31
CA VAL A 576 1.82 -13.47 2.03
C VAL A 576 0.66 -13.97 1.16
N ILE A 577 0.01 -13.02 0.49
CA ILE A 577 -1.04 -13.23 -0.49
C ILE A 577 -0.75 -12.40 -1.75
N GLU A 578 -1.38 -12.75 -2.86
CA GLU A 578 -1.37 -11.96 -4.10
C GLU A 578 -2.80 -11.73 -4.59
N HIS A 579 -3.00 -10.65 -5.35
CA HIS A 579 -4.24 -10.45 -6.10
C HIS A 579 -4.24 -11.38 -7.32
N TYR A 580 -5.10 -12.39 -7.31
CA TYR A 580 -5.29 -13.27 -8.46
C TYR A 580 -6.19 -12.61 -9.51
N ASN A 581 -7.24 -11.92 -9.06
CA ASN A 581 -8.08 -11.04 -9.86
C ASN A 581 -8.79 -10.02 -8.94
N ASP A 582 -9.71 -9.21 -9.49
CA ASP A 582 -10.43 -8.16 -8.74
C ASP A 582 -11.23 -8.66 -7.52
N THR A 583 -11.57 -9.96 -7.48
CA THR A 583 -12.44 -10.56 -6.44
C THR A 583 -11.74 -11.64 -5.61
N HIS A 584 -10.65 -12.22 -6.14
CA HIS A 584 -9.95 -13.35 -5.53
C HIS A 584 -8.53 -12.99 -5.14
N GLY A 585 -8.16 -13.38 -3.93
CA GLY A 585 -6.79 -13.46 -3.47
C GLY A 585 -6.25 -14.88 -3.63
N ARG A 586 -4.93 -15.02 -3.66
CA ARG A 586 -4.23 -16.30 -3.59
C ARG A 586 -3.19 -16.26 -2.48
N VAL A 587 -3.09 -17.31 -1.67
CA VAL A 587 -1.97 -17.47 -0.75
C VAL A 587 -0.71 -17.74 -1.56
N TYR A 588 0.35 -16.98 -1.31
CA TYR A 588 1.54 -16.98 -2.16
C TYR A 588 2.23 -18.35 -2.24
N ALA A 589 2.19 -19.12 -1.14
CA ALA A 589 2.81 -20.44 -1.07
C ALA A 589 2.07 -21.37 -0.11
N GLN A 590 2.12 -22.68 -0.37
CA GLN A 590 1.49 -23.71 0.47
C GLN A 590 2.02 -23.67 1.92
N GLU A 591 3.30 -23.37 2.08
CA GLU A 591 3.97 -23.31 3.39
C GLU A 591 3.47 -22.16 4.25
N LEU A 592 3.11 -21.02 3.62
CA LEU A 592 2.45 -19.91 4.30
C LEU A 592 1.06 -20.33 4.79
N LEU A 593 0.32 -21.11 4.00
CA LEU A 593 -0.97 -21.64 4.43
C LEU A 593 -0.82 -22.55 5.66
N SER A 594 0.21 -23.40 5.72
CA SER A 594 0.48 -24.22 6.92
C SER A 594 0.76 -23.37 8.16
N ILE A 595 1.51 -22.27 8.02
CA ILE A 595 1.75 -21.32 9.12
C ILE A 595 0.44 -20.62 9.51
N MET A 596 -0.38 -20.20 8.54
CA MET A 596 -1.69 -19.61 8.81
C MET A 596 -2.61 -20.60 9.53
N GLN A 597 -2.63 -21.87 9.14
CA GLN A 597 -3.42 -22.93 9.77
C GLN A 597 -3.02 -23.14 11.24
N ASP A 598 -1.72 -23.13 11.52
CA ASP A 598 -1.21 -23.14 12.89
C ASP A 598 -1.74 -21.93 13.67
N ARG A 599 -1.66 -20.72 13.11
CA ARG A 599 -2.22 -19.51 13.76
C ARG A 599 -3.73 -19.55 13.95
N TYR A 600 -4.46 -20.08 12.97
CA TYR A 600 -5.90 -20.30 13.08
C TYR A 600 -6.23 -21.24 14.23
N SER A 601 -5.44 -22.30 14.43
CA SER A 601 -5.67 -23.28 15.52
C SER A 601 -5.59 -22.65 16.92
N HIS A 602 -4.76 -21.61 17.07
CA HIS A 602 -4.58 -20.85 18.32
C HIS A 602 -5.70 -19.84 18.59
N LEU A 603 -6.59 -19.58 17.63
CA LEU A 603 -7.80 -18.80 17.90
C LEU A 603 -8.72 -19.56 18.88
N GLY A 604 -9.44 -18.82 19.72
CA GLY A 604 -10.39 -19.41 20.66
C GLY A 604 -11.51 -20.18 19.94
N GLU A 605 -11.93 -21.32 20.49
CA GLU A 605 -13.03 -22.12 19.92
C GLU A 605 -14.31 -21.31 19.63
N PRO A 606 -14.77 -20.38 20.49
CA PRO A 606 -15.95 -19.56 20.17
C PRO A 606 -15.81 -18.75 18.88
N GLN A 607 -14.59 -18.27 18.60
CA GLN A 607 -14.31 -17.48 17.40
C GLN A 607 -14.26 -18.38 16.16
N LYS A 608 -13.58 -19.54 16.24
CA LYS A 608 -13.54 -20.51 15.15
C LYS A 608 -14.92 -21.02 14.78
N GLU A 609 -15.77 -21.28 15.78
CA GLU A 609 -17.14 -21.74 15.55
C GLU A 609 -18.01 -20.64 14.91
N ALA A 610 -17.83 -19.38 15.32
CA ALA A 610 -18.51 -18.26 14.66
C ALA A 610 -18.09 -18.14 13.18
N ILE A 611 -16.79 -18.30 12.88
CA ILE A 611 -16.26 -18.28 11.52
C ILE A 611 -16.82 -19.42 10.68
N ARG A 612 -16.76 -20.67 11.17
CA ARG A 612 -17.31 -21.85 10.48
C ARG A 612 -18.81 -21.70 10.23
N GLY A 613 -19.56 -21.30 11.26
CA GLY A 613 -21.01 -21.11 11.16
C GLY A 613 -21.39 -20.07 10.11
N LEU A 614 -20.62 -18.97 9.97
CA LEU A 614 -20.83 -17.97 8.92
C LEU A 614 -20.55 -18.49 7.51
N ILE A 615 -19.56 -19.37 7.35
CA ILE A 615 -19.21 -19.96 6.05
C ILE A 615 -20.23 -21.03 5.65
N GLU A 616 -20.59 -21.91 6.59
CA GLU A 616 -21.59 -22.96 6.39
C GLU A 616 -22.98 -22.39 6.08
N SER A 617 -23.36 -21.28 6.72
CA SER A 617 -24.65 -20.64 6.46
C SER A 617 -24.79 -20.15 5.01
N LEU A 618 -23.69 -19.83 4.33
CA LEU A 618 -23.70 -19.43 2.93
C LEU A 618 -23.68 -20.61 1.95
N GLY A 619 -23.58 -21.85 2.44
CA GLY A 619 -23.41 -23.04 1.60
C GLY A 619 -21.95 -23.44 1.39
N GLY A 620 -21.02 -22.89 2.18
CA GLY A 620 -19.60 -23.22 2.17
C GLY A 620 -18.71 -22.14 1.57
N LYS A 621 -17.40 -22.42 1.47
CA LYS A 621 -16.39 -21.48 0.97
C LYS A 621 -16.37 -21.32 -0.56
N GLU A 622 -17.01 -22.23 -1.30
CA GLU A 622 -17.00 -22.27 -2.79
C GLU A 622 -18.32 -21.85 -3.42
N ILE A 623 -18.96 -20.82 -2.86
CA ILE A 623 -20.20 -20.28 -3.44
C ILE A 623 -19.93 -19.68 -4.83
N SER A 624 -20.80 -19.99 -5.79
CA SER A 624 -20.75 -19.46 -7.17
C SER A 624 -21.44 -18.11 -7.33
N VAL A 625 -22.17 -17.67 -6.30
CA VAL A 625 -22.96 -16.43 -6.28
C VAL A 625 -22.30 -15.36 -5.42
N THR A 626 -22.86 -14.14 -5.44
CA THR A 626 -22.43 -13.07 -4.53
C THR A 626 -22.82 -13.38 -3.08
N ILE A 627 -22.15 -12.77 -2.10
CA ILE A 627 -22.47 -12.95 -0.67
C ILE A 627 -23.93 -12.54 -0.39
N GLU A 628 -24.39 -11.44 -0.98
CA GLU A 628 -25.76 -10.95 -0.86
C GLU A 628 -26.79 -11.96 -1.38
N GLU A 629 -26.50 -12.61 -2.50
CA GLU A 629 -27.35 -13.65 -3.09
C GLU A 629 -27.36 -14.91 -2.22
N ALA A 630 -26.20 -15.35 -1.73
CA ALA A 630 -26.09 -16.50 -0.83
C ALA A 630 -26.88 -16.26 0.47
N MET A 631 -26.77 -15.08 1.08
CA MET A 631 -27.53 -14.73 2.29
C MET A 631 -29.04 -14.70 2.05
N LEU A 632 -29.47 -14.20 0.88
CA LEU A 632 -30.90 -14.23 0.51
C LEU A 632 -31.39 -15.66 0.31
N GLN A 633 -30.60 -16.51 -0.35
CA GLN A 633 -30.92 -17.93 -0.55
C GLN A 633 -30.98 -18.68 0.79
N GLU A 634 -30.05 -18.41 1.71
CA GLU A 634 -30.08 -18.96 3.07
C GLU A 634 -31.38 -18.57 3.80
N ALA A 635 -31.75 -17.29 3.75
CA ALA A 635 -32.98 -16.80 4.38
C ALA A 635 -34.22 -17.47 3.76
N ASP A 636 -34.25 -17.63 2.43
CA ASP A 636 -35.32 -18.28 1.70
C ASP A 636 -35.45 -19.78 2.04
N GLN A 637 -34.32 -20.50 2.14
CA GLN A 637 -34.31 -21.92 2.54
C GLN A 637 -34.76 -22.12 3.99
N SER A 638 -34.39 -21.18 4.86
CA SER A 638 -34.72 -21.24 6.29
C SER A 638 -36.22 -21.09 6.57
N ARG A 639 -37.03 -20.66 5.59
CA ARG A 639 -38.49 -20.56 5.75
C ARG A 639 -39.18 -21.88 6.07
N ILE A 640 -38.57 -23.01 5.73
CA ILE A 640 -39.15 -24.34 5.89
C ILE A 640 -39.03 -24.82 7.35
N THR A 641 -37.95 -24.45 8.03
CA THR A 641 -37.55 -25.08 9.30
C THR A 641 -37.35 -24.09 10.45
N GLY A 642 -37.16 -22.80 10.16
CA GLY A 642 -36.83 -21.77 11.16
C GLY A 642 -38.06 -21.18 11.85
N ASN A 643 -37.83 -20.53 13.01
CA ASN A 643 -38.85 -19.72 13.67
C ASN A 643 -38.91 -18.30 13.08
N ILE A 644 -40.01 -17.57 13.34
CA ILE A 644 -40.27 -16.25 12.74
C ILE A 644 -39.16 -15.24 13.05
N GLU A 645 -38.73 -15.16 14.31
CA GLU A 645 -37.70 -14.20 14.74
C GLU A 645 -36.36 -14.45 14.04
N GLU A 646 -35.96 -15.71 13.92
CA GLU A 646 -34.75 -16.13 13.22
C GLU A 646 -34.80 -15.78 11.73
N ILE A 647 -35.89 -16.17 11.04
CA ILE A 647 -36.05 -15.95 9.59
C ILE A 647 -36.06 -14.46 9.27
N ILE A 648 -36.85 -13.66 10.00
CA ILE A 648 -36.87 -12.22 9.82
C ILE A 648 -35.52 -11.59 10.18
N GLY A 649 -34.84 -12.12 11.20
CA GLY A 649 -33.45 -11.78 11.50
C GLY A 649 -32.53 -11.96 10.28
N LYS A 650 -32.63 -13.09 9.57
CA LYS A 650 -31.84 -13.36 8.35
C LYS A 650 -32.16 -12.38 7.23
N TYR A 651 -33.43 -12.07 6.97
CA TYR A 651 -33.79 -11.05 5.98
C TYR A 651 -33.31 -9.65 6.35
N ARG A 652 -33.42 -9.27 7.63
CA ARG A 652 -32.90 -7.99 8.13
C ARG A 652 -31.40 -7.86 7.90
N ARG A 653 -30.62 -8.94 8.03
CA ARG A 653 -29.19 -8.93 7.68
C ARG A 653 -28.99 -8.52 6.23
N VAL A 654 -29.71 -9.12 5.27
CA VAL A 654 -29.63 -8.76 3.85
C VAL A 654 -30.03 -7.30 3.60
N LEU A 655 -31.11 -6.84 4.23
CA LEU A 655 -31.62 -5.47 4.08
C LEU A 655 -30.65 -4.41 4.61
N ASN A 656 -29.92 -4.72 5.70
CA ASN A 656 -29.00 -3.82 6.37
C ASN A 656 -27.57 -3.84 5.82
N LEU A 657 -27.22 -4.73 4.90
CA LEU A 657 -25.88 -4.78 4.28
C LEU A 657 -25.58 -3.47 3.56
N LYS A 658 -24.46 -2.79 3.90
CA LYS A 658 -24.06 -1.49 3.32
C LYS A 658 -24.07 -1.49 1.79
N LYS A 659 -23.49 -2.51 1.15
CA LYS A 659 -23.28 -2.61 -0.31
C LYS A 659 -24.22 -3.61 -1.02
N CYS A 660 -25.49 -3.72 -0.62
CA CYS A 660 -26.43 -4.63 -1.28
C CYS A 660 -27.17 -3.97 -2.47
N PRO A 661 -27.22 -4.62 -3.65
CA PRO A 661 -28.02 -4.17 -4.78
C PRO A 661 -29.50 -3.96 -4.42
N ILE A 662 -30.09 -2.84 -4.87
CA ILE A 662 -31.48 -2.49 -4.55
C ILE A 662 -32.49 -3.58 -4.96
N LYS A 663 -32.20 -4.30 -6.05
CA LYS A 663 -33.02 -5.43 -6.53
C LYS A 663 -33.08 -6.57 -5.51
N LEU A 664 -31.94 -6.92 -4.89
CA LEU A 664 -31.87 -7.96 -3.88
C LEU A 664 -32.50 -7.52 -2.57
N ARG A 665 -32.26 -6.27 -2.13
CA ARG A 665 -32.97 -5.72 -0.96
C ARG A 665 -34.48 -5.72 -1.16
N ARG A 666 -34.95 -5.32 -2.35
CA ARG A 666 -36.38 -5.36 -2.68
C ARG A 666 -36.92 -6.78 -2.56
N GLN A 667 -36.21 -7.74 -3.14
CA GLN A 667 -36.61 -9.14 -3.08
C GLN A 667 -36.62 -9.68 -1.65
N ALA A 668 -35.61 -9.37 -0.84
CA ALA A 668 -35.55 -9.72 0.58
C ALA A 668 -36.74 -9.16 1.38
N LEU A 669 -37.11 -7.89 1.16
CA LEU A 669 -38.25 -7.26 1.85
C LEU A 669 -39.57 -7.92 1.46
N VAL A 670 -39.80 -8.11 0.16
CA VAL A 670 -41.00 -8.78 -0.37
C VAL A 670 -41.12 -10.20 0.19
N ASN A 671 -40.00 -10.92 0.19
CA ASN A 671 -39.88 -12.28 0.68
C ASN A 671 -40.23 -12.39 2.17
N ALA A 672 -39.67 -11.50 2.99
CA ALA A 672 -39.90 -11.44 4.43
C ALA A 672 -41.35 -11.07 4.77
N ALA A 673 -41.89 -10.03 4.14
CA ALA A 673 -43.26 -9.59 4.38
C ALA A 673 -44.29 -10.64 3.91
N SER A 674 -44.05 -11.27 2.75
CA SER A 674 -44.91 -12.36 2.26
C SER A 674 -44.90 -13.55 3.21
N TYR A 675 -43.73 -13.92 3.76
CA TYR A 675 -43.64 -14.99 4.75
C TYR A 675 -44.50 -14.72 5.99
N LEU A 676 -44.45 -13.51 6.56
CA LEU A 676 -45.28 -13.12 7.72
C LEU A 676 -46.78 -13.20 7.43
N THR A 677 -47.19 -12.78 6.23
CA THR A 677 -48.63 -12.80 5.88
C THR A 677 -49.18 -14.17 5.54
N ILE A 678 -48.38 -15.04 4.89
CA ILE A 678 -48.84 -16.36 4.45
C ILE A 678 -48.72 -17.39 5.59
N HIS A 679 -47.62 -17.36 6.34
CA HIS A 679 -47.31 -18.38 7.33
C HIS A 679 -47.89 -18.07 8.71
N ASP A 680 -47.81 -16.82 9.15
CA ASP A 680 -48.27 -16.39 10.48
C ASP A 680 -49.65 -15.69 10.45
N LEU A 681 -50.20 -15.45 9.26
CA LEU A 681 -51.44 -14.67 9.06
C LEU A 681 -51.40 -13.32 9.78
N ASN A 682 -50.21 -12.69 9.83
CA ASN A 682 -49.95 -11.52 10.65
C ASN A 682 -49.65 -10.29 9.77
N PRO A 683 -50.68 -9.66 9.19
CA PRO A 683 -50.52 -8.49 8.32
C PRO A 683 -49.95 -7.29 9.09
N LYS A 684 -50.13 -7.25 10.41
CA LYS A 684 -49.58 -6.20 11.28
C LYS A 684 -48.05 -6.23 11.25
N MET A 685 -47.44 -7.37 11.58
CA MET A 685 -45.97 -7.52 11.54
C MET A 685 -45.40 -7.27 10.14
N ALA A 686 -46.09 -7.72 9.09
CA ALA A 686 -45.67 -7.44 7.71
C ALA A 686 -45.70 -5.94 7.39
N SER A 687 -46.76 -5.22 7.80
CA SER A 687 -46.85 -3.77 7.60
C SER A 687 -45.79 -3.01 8.39
N GLU A 688 -45.48 -3.43 9.62
CA GLU A 688 -44.43 -2.83 10.45
C GLU A 688 -43.04 -3.01 9.82
N LEU A 689 -42.73 -4.22 9.33
CA LEU A 689 -41.47 -4.52 8.65
C LEU A 689 -41.32 -3.70 7.35
N VAL A 690 -42.37 -3.62 6.53
CA VAL A 690 -42.31 -2.82 5.30
C VAL A 690 -42.17 -1.34 5.62
N TYR A 691 -42.85 -0.84 6.66
CA TYR A 691 -42.71 0.54 7.11
C TYR A 691 -41.29 0.87 7.57
N GLU A 692 -40.64 -0.03 8.33
CA GLU A 692 -39.25 0.09 8.79
C GLU A 692 -38.28 0.36 7.63
N TYR A 693 -38.47 -0.33 6.51
CA TYR A 693 -37.57 -0.26 5.35
C TYR A 693 -38.07 0.63 4.19
N LEU A 694 -39.25 1.22 4.33
CA LEU A 694 -39.86 2.07 3.31
C LEU A 694 -38.97 3.24 2.84
N PRO A 695 -38.16 3.90 3.70
CA PRO A 695 -37.25 4.95 3.25
C PRO A 695 -36.25 4.52 2.17
N LEU A 696 -35.86 3.23 2.14
CA LEU A 696 -34.97 2.69 1.09
C LEU A 696 -35.68 2.54 -0.26
N PHE A 697 -37.01 2.51 -0.28
CA PHE A 697 -37.85 2.21 -1.44
C PHE A 697 -38.90 3.29 -1.69
N LYS A 698 -38.63 4.55 -1.30
CA LYS A 698 -39.59 5.66 -1.36
C LYS A 698 -40.27 5.83 -2.73
N ASP A 699 -39.56 5.53 -3.82
CA ASP A 699 -40.05 5.67 -5.20
C ASP A 699 -40.58 4.35 -5.81
N ASP A 700 -40.55 3.23 -5.06
CA ASP A 700 -40.97 1.92 -5.55
C ASP A 700 -42.47 1.70 -5.30
N ALA A 701 -43.27 1.86 -6.37
CA ALA A 701 -44.71 1.68 -6.32
C ALA A 701 -45.15 0.24 -5.98
N HIS A 702 -44.31 -0.76 -6.20
CA HIS A 702 -44.65 -2.14 -5.86
C HIS A 702 -44.58 -2.36 -4.34
N ILE A 703 -43.54 -1.84 -3.68
CA ILE A 703 -43.42 -1.88 -2.21
C ILE A 703 -44.51 -1.02 -1.56
N ALA A 704 -44.75 0.18 -2.09
CA ALA A 704 -45.84 1.05 -1.63
C ALA A 704 -47.21 0.36 -1.73
N HIS A 705 -47.44 -0.37 -2.82
CA HIS A 705 -48.65 -1.16 -3.03
C HIS A 705 -48.80 -2.28 -1.99
N GLN A 706 -47.76 -3.10 -1.79
CA GLN A 706 -47.79 -4.19 -0.80
C GLN A 706 -48.03 -3.66 0.62
N TYR A 707 -47.37 -2.55 0.98
CA TYR A 707 -47.60 -1.89 2.26
C TYR A 707 -49.07 -1.54 2.48
N VAL A 708 -49.70 -0.92 1.47
CA VAL A 708 -51.12 -0.56 1.50
C VAL A 708 -52.01 -1.80 1.58
N GLU A 709 -51.70 -2.87 0.85
CA GLU A 709 -52.44 -4.13 0.95
C GLU A 709 -52.40 -4.72 2.36
N TYR A 710 -51.24 -4.71 3.01
CA TYR A 710 -51.10 -5.19 4.40
C TYR A 710 -51.84 -4.31 5.41
N LEU A 711 -51.85 -3.00 5.22
CA LEU A 711 -52.68 -2.09 6.03
C LEU A 711 -54.18 -2.32 5.79
N TRP A 712 -54.58 -2.59 4.54
CA TRP A 712 -55.98 -2.76 4.16
C TRP A 712 -56.60 -4.05 4.72
N GLN A 713 -55.78 -5.09 4.95
CA GLN A 713 -56.20 -6.33 5.62
C GLN A 713 -56.49 -6.14 7.12
N GLN A 714 -56.06 -5.03 7.73
CA GLN A 714 -56.26 -4.72 9.15
C GLN A 714 -57.43 -3.73 9.29
N GLU A 715 -58.48 -4.12 10.02
CA GLU A 715 -59.71 -3.30 10.15
C GLU A 715 -59.45 -1.91 10.73
N ASP A 716 -58.55 -1.80 11.71
CA ASP A 716 -58.19 -0.56 12.42
C ASP A 716 -57.22 0.33 11.63
N ARG A 717 -56.57 -0.17 10.57
CA ARG A 717 -55.52 0.54 9.82
C ARG A 717 -55.93 0.98 8.41
N LYS A 718 -57.19 0.76 8.00
CA LYS A 718 -57.69 1.17 6.66
C LYS A 718 -57.59 2.68 6.41
N SER A 719 -57.68 3.50 7.46
CA SER A 719 -57.44 4.96 7.37
C SER A 719 -56.02 5.29 6.95
N ASP A 720 -55.05 4.56 7.48
CA ASP A 720 -53.63 4.80 7.25
C ASP A 720 -53.26 4.42 5.82
N ALA A 721 -53.84 3.34 5.30
CA ALA A 721 -53.70 2.92 3.92
C ALA A 721 -54.14 4.05 2.95
N VAL A 722 -55.31 4.65 3.20
CA VAL A 722 -55.83 5.76 2.37
C VAL A 722 -54.98 7.01 2.50
N ASN A 723 -54.56 7.36 3.71
CA ASN A 723 -53.69 8.50 3.96
C ASN A 723 -52.35 8.34 3.23
N PHE A 724 -51.77 7.13 3.28
CA PHE A 724 -50.54 6.81 2.59
C PHE A 724 -50.68 6.91 1.07
N ILE A 725 -51.75 6.36 0.47
CA ILE A 725 -52.02 6.48 -0.98
C ILE A 725 -52.07 7.95 -1.41
N ARG A 726 -52.83 8.78 -0.66
CA ARG A 726 -52.97 10.21 -0.95
C ARG A 726 -51.63 10.95 -0.79
N GLN A 727 -50.85 10.61 0.23
CA GLN A 727 -49.53 11.18 0.44
C GLN A 727 -48.57 10.77 -0.69
N PHE A 728 -48.52 9.49 -1.06
CA PHE A 728 -47.70 8.98 -2.15
C PHE A 728 -47.98 9.73 -3.46
N PHE A 729 -49.25 9.85 -3.85
CA PHE A 729 -49.62 10.59 -5.06
C PHE A 729 -49.78 12.11 -4.88
N SER A 730 -49.34 12.67 -3.75
CA SER A 730 -49.38 14.11 -3.52
C SER A 730 -48.37 14.84 -4.40
N LYS A 731 -48.64 16.12 -4.69
CA LYS A 731 -47.70 16.98 -5.43
C LYS A 731 -46.33 17.07 -4.76
N ALA A 732 -46.25 16.93 -3.43
CA ALA A 732 -45.01 17.02 -2.67
C ALA A 732 -44.03 15.86 -2.95
N ASN A 733 -44.56 14.66 -3.23
CA ASN A 733 -43.74 13.47 -3.51
C ASN A 733 -43.46 13.27 -5.01
N GLY A 734 -44.12 14.03 -5.90
CA GLY A 734 -43.81 14.06 -7.33
C GLY A 734 -44.14 12.79 -8.12
N HIS A 735 -44.72 11.76 -7.49
CA HIS A 735 -45.09 10.52 -8.16
C HIS A 735 -46.26 10.74 -9.14
N LYS A 736 -45.98 10.60 -10.44
CA LYS A 736 -47.03 10.70 -11.47
C LYS A 736 -47.97 9.50 -11.39
N LYS A 737 -49.24 9.76 -11.08
CA LYS A 737 -50.31 8.74 -10.94
C LYS A 737 -50.45 7.83 -12.17
N THR A 738 -50.32 8.41 -13.35
CA THR A 738 -50.58 7.76 -14.65
C THR A 738 -49.33 7.19 -15.32
N SER A 739 -48.17 7.19 -14.63
CA SER A 739 -46.96 6.57 -15.16
C SER A 739 -47.14 5.05 -15.26
N PRO A 740 -46.51 4.37 -16.25
CA PRO A 740 -46.64 2.92 -16.38
C PRO A 740 -46.22 2.12 -15.12
N GLN A 741 -45.29 2.66 -14.32
CA GLN A 741 -44.82 2.03 -13.09
C GLN A 741 -45.82 2.18 -11.93
N ASN A 742 -46.58 3.28 -11.90
CA ASN A 742 -47.51 3.60 -10.81
C ASN A 742 -48.96 3.23 -11.11
N LEU A 743 -49.32 3.07 -12.39
CA LEU A 743 -50.71 2.94 -12.85
C LEU A 743 -51.49 1.83 -12.14
N GLN A 744 -50.85 0.68 -11.88
CA GLN A 744 -51.49 -0.42 -11.15
C GLN A 744 -51.79 -0.04 -9.69
N PHE A 745 -50.80 0.54 -9.00
CA PHE A 745 -50.95 0.99 -7.62
C PHE A 745 -51.99 2.12 -7.51
N PHE A 746 -51.96 3.06 -8.45
CA PHE A 746 -52.94 4.15 -8.52
C PHE A 746 -54.37 3.63 -8.77
N ALA A 747 -54.54 2.65 -9.66
CA ALA A 747 -55.85 2.06 -9.95
C ALA A 747 -56.43 1.30 -8.74
N LEU A 748 -55.61 0.52 -8.03
CA LEU A 748 -56.02 -0.14 -6.78
C LEU A 748 -56.28 0.88 -5.67
N GLY A 749 -55.41 1.89 -5.55
CA GLY A 749 -55.58 2.99 -4.62
C GLY A 749 -56.87 3.78 -4.86
N THR A 750 -57.30 3.93 -6.13
CA THR A 750 -58.59 4.52 -6.49
C THR A 750 -59.75 3.71 -5.92
N SER A 751 -59.69 2.37 -6.01
CA SER A 751 -60.68 1.49 -5.40
C SER A 751 -60.71 1.65 -3.87
N TYR A 752 -59.55 1.61 -3.21
CA TYR A 752 -59.44 1.73 -1.75
C TYR A 752 -59.91 3.09 -1.24
N CYS A 753 -59.46 4.20 -1.82
CA CYS A 753 -59.89 5.54 -1.42
C CYS A 753 -61.40 5.71 -1.60
N THR A 754 -61.95 5.26 -2.73
CA THR A 754 -63.39 5.38 -3.02
C THR A 754 -64.23 4.51 -2.10
N TYR A 755 -63.81 3.26 -1.85
CA TYR A 755 -64.51 2.37 -0.94
C TYR A 755 -64.49 2.89 0.49
N TYR A 756 -63.34 3.37 0.97
CA TYR A 756 -63.19 3.91 2.32
C TYR A 756 -64.09 5.14 2.53
N ASP A 757 -64.02 6.11 1.63
CA ASP A 757 -64.82 7.33 1.75
C ASP A 757 -66.33 7.06 1.59
N MET A 758 -66.72 6.02 0.86
CA MET A 758 -68.13 5.68 0.66
C MET A 758 -68.72 4.92 1.85
N ASN A 759 -67.98 3.97 2.41
CA ASN A 759 -68.50 2.94 3.33
C ASN A 759 -67.94 2.99 4.74
N LEU A 760 -66.70 3.46 4.95
CA LEU A 760 -65.97 3.30 6.21
C LEU A 760 -65.70 4.62 6.95
N ARG A 761 -65.58 5.74 6.22
CA ARG A 761 -65.34 7.05 6.80
C ARG A 761 -66.62 7.57 7.49
N SER A 762 -66.48 8.04 8.73
CA SER A 762 -67.54 8.76 9.45
C SER A 762 -67.59 10.23 9.00
N TYR A 763 -68.79 10.78 8.90
CA TYR A 763 -69.01 12.16 8.48
C TYR A 763 -70.04 12.84 9.38
N ASP A 764 -69.76 14.08 9.77
CA ASP A 764 -70.69 14.88 10.60
C ASP A 764 -71.94 15.33 9.83
N SER A 765 -71.87 15.35 8.48
CA SER A 765 -73.00 15.77 7.63
C SER A 765 -72.93 15.13 6.24
N VAL A 766 -74.10 15.05 5.59
CA VAL A 766 -74.23 14.61 4.19
C VAL A 766 -73.45 15.52 3.24
N ALA A 767 -73.41 16.83 3.51
CA ALA A 767 -72.65 17.80 2.72
C ALA A 767 -71.14 17.51 2.76
N LYS A 768 -70.57 17.24 3.95
CA LYS A 768 -69.16 16.84 4.10
C LYS A 768 -68.86 15.51 3.39
N ARG A 769 -69.78 14.54 3.46
CA ARG A 769 -69.66 13.25 2.74
C ARG A 769 -69.61 13.44 1.22
N LYS A 770 -70.53 14.22 0.65
CA LYS A 770 -70.57 14.53 -0.78
C LYS A 770 -69.33 15.31 -1.24
N MET A 771 -68.87 16.28 -0.45
CA MET A 771 -67.66 17.04 -0.74
C MET A 771 -66.43 16.13 -0.82
N GLN A 772 -66.23 15.25 0.16
CA GLN A 772 -65.12 14.30 0.16
C GLN A 772 -65.20 13.30 -1.00
N LEU A 773 -66.38 12.74 -1.28
CA LEU A 773 -66.56 11.84 -2.42
C LEU A 773 -66.31 12.57 -3.75
N SER A 774 -66.71 13.83 -3.87
CA SER A 774 -66.48 14.63 -5.08
C SER A 774 -65.00 14.85 -5.32
N GLN A 775 -64.25 15.13 -4.25
CA GLN A 775 -62.79 15.23 -4.27
C GLN A 775 -62.16 13.91 -4.71
N THR A 776 -62.52 12.79 -4.09
CA THR A 776 -61.96 11.48 -4.42
C THR A 776 -62.28 11.06 -5.86
N ILE A 777 -63.49 11.32 -6.35
CA ILE A 777 -63.85 11.07 -7.76
C ILE A 777 -63.01 11.94 -8.70
N ASN A 778 -62.75 13.21 -8.39
CA ASN A 778 -61.95 14.08 -9.25
C ASN A 778 -60.46 13.71 -9.23
N GLU A 779 -59.90 13.50 -8.03
CA GLU A 779 -58.47 13.23 -7.84
C GLU A 779 -58.06 11.81 -8.25
N PHE A 780 -58.93 10.83 -8.14
CA PHE A 780 -58.62 9.43 -8.44
C PHE A 780 -59.43 8.93 -9.63
N GLY A 781 -60.77 8.97 -9.54
CA GLY A 781 -61.67 8.41 -10.56
C GLY A 781 -61.51 9.00 -11.97
N LYS A 782 -61.65 10.32 -12.11
CA LYS A 782 -61.50 11.04 -13.39
C LYS A 782 -60.10 10.93 -13.95
N GLU A 783 -59.09 11.11 -13.11
CA GLU A 783 -57.69 11.03 -13.51
C GLU A 783 -57.31 9.62 -13.99
N LEU A 784 -57.83 8.57 -13.34
CA LEU A 784 -57.66 7.18 -13.79
C LEU A 784 -58.38 6.93 -15.11
N PHE A 785 -59.63 7.35 -15.24
CA PHE A 785 -60.44 7.14 -16.44
C PHE A 785 -59.81 7.80 -17.68
N GLY A 786 -59.47 9.09 -17.59
CA GLY A 786 -58.83 9.80 -18.71
C GLY A 786 -57.44 9.25 -19.08
N ALA A 787 -56.74 8.58 -18.16
CA ALA A 787 -55.45 7.96 -18.45
C ALA A 787 -55.56 6.64 -19.23
N ILE A 788 -56.68 5.93 -19.11
CA ILE A 788 -56.84 4.56 -19.63
C ILE A 788 -57.85 4.45 -20.78
N GLU A 789 -58.71 5.44 -21.00
CA GLU A 789 -59.80 5.41 -21.99
C GLU A 789 -59.35 4.91 -23.37
N ASP A 790 -58.29 5.50 -23.94
CA ASP A 790 -57.76 5.13 -25.26
C ASP A 790 -56.75 3.97 -25.25
N LYS A 791 -56.35 3.51 -24.06
CA LYS A 791 -55.19 2.62 -23.88
C LYS A 791 -55.54 1.31 -23.19
N PHE A 792 -56.78 1.15 -22.71
CA PHE A 792 -57.20 0.03 -21.88
C PHE A 792 -56.85 -1.32 -22.48
N GLU A 793 -57.09 -1.53 -23.78
CA GLU A 793 -56.83 -2.82 -24.42
C GLU A 793 -55.36 -3.25 -24.42
N LYS A 794 -54.44 -2.27 -24.38
CA LYS A 794 -52.99 -2.48 -24.39
C LYS A 794 -52.42 -2.72 -22.99
N LEU A 795 -53.24 -2.66 -21.93
CA LEU A 795 -52.79 -2.86 -20.56
C LEU A 795 -52.54 -4.33 -20.24
N ARG A 796 -51.57 -4.59 -19.35
CA ARG A 796 -51.30 -5.95 -18.85
C ARG A 796 -52.49 -6.46 -18.01
N PRO A 797 -52.75 -7.78 -17.95
CA PRO A 797 -53.90 -8.34 -17.24
C PRO A 797 -54.08 -7.85 -15.80
N GLY A 798 -53.01 -7.79 -15.00
CA GLY A 798 -53.07 -7.31 -13.60
C GLY A 798 -53.45 -5.83 -13.48
N VAL A 799 -53.02 -5.00 -14.44
CA VAL A 799 -53.41 -3.57 -14.51
C VAL A 799 -54.86 -3.44 -14.97
N LYS A 800 -55.29 -4.23 -15.96
CA LYS A 800 -56.72 -4.28 -16.38
C LYS A 800 -57.63 -4.60 -15.19
N HIS A 801 -57.27 -5.59 -14.38
CA HIS A 801 -58.03 -5.96 -13.20
C HIS A 801 -58.13 -4.81 -12.18
N ALA A 802 -57.00 -4.18 -11.84
CA ALA A 802 -56.95 -3.03 -10.95
C ALA A 802 -57.80 -1.84 -11.43
N VAL A 803 -57.74 -1.55 -12.73
CA VAL A 803 -58.51 -0.48 -13.37
C VAL A 803 -60.01 -0.78 -13.33
N GLN A 804 -60.40 -2.03 -13.63
CA GLN A 804 -61.79 -2.46 -13.54
C GLN A 804 -62.34 -2.29 -12.11
N MET A 805 -61.59 -2.71 -11.09
CA MET A 805 -61.95 -2.51 -9.68
C MET A 805 -62.15 -1.02 -9.35
N GLY A 806 -61.15 -0.18 -9.67
CA GLY A 806 -61.19 1.25 -9.37
C GLY A 806 -62.35 1.98 -10.06
N LEU A 807 -62.59 1.70 -11.34
CA LEU A 807 -63.64 2.36 -12.13
C LEU A 807 -65.04 1.90 -11.73
N VAL A 808 -65.27 0.61 -11.51
CA VAL A 808 -66.58 0.13 -11.01
C VAL A 808 -66.87 0.72 -9.62
N GLN A 809 -65.86 0.85 -8.76
CA GLN A 809 -66.05 1.48 -7.47
C GLN A 809 -66.33 2.98 -7.58
N THR A 810 -65.69 3.67 -8.53
CA THR A 810 -65.93 5.08 -8.85
C THR A 810 -67.35 5.32 -9.37
N SER A 811 -67.85 4.48 -10.28
CA SER A 811 -69.21 4.62 -10.81
C SER A 811 -70.28 4.37 -9.74
N LYS A 812 -70.04 3.46 -8.79
CA LYS A 812 -70.89 3.30 -7.60
C LYS A 812 -70.92 4.56 -6.73
N ALA A 813 -69.77 5.17 -6.47
CA ALA A 813 -69.71 6.41 -5.70
C ALA A 813 -70.46 7.57 -6.38
N CYS A 814 -70.55 7.58 -7.71
CA CYS A 814 -71.33 8.58 -8.45
C CYS A 814 -72.84 8.52 -8.13
N ILE A 815 -73.38 7.38 -7.68
CA ILE A 815 -74.80 7.23 -7.31
C ILE A 815 -75.18 8.13 -6.12
N GLU A 816 -74.24 8.49 -5.25
CA GLU A 816 -74.47 9.27 -4.04
C GLU A 816 -74.80 10.76 -4.31
N PHE A 817 -74.66 11.22 -5.56
CA PHE A 817 -74.89 12.62 -5.96
C PHE A 817 -76.33 12.84 -6.48
N ASP A 818 -76.83 14.06 -6.32
CA ASP A 818 -78.21 14.44 -6.67
C ASP A 818 -78.22 15.50 -7.80
N ALA A 819 -79.38 16.13 -8.04
CA ALA A 819 -79.61 17.06 -9.15
C ALA A 819 -78.56 18.18 -9.28
N GLU A 820 -78.07 18.71 -8.16
CA GLU A 820 -77.07 19.78 -8.12
C GLU A 820 -75.70 19.38 -8.71
N ASP A 821 -75.41 18.07 -8.79
CA ASP A 821 -74.14 17.50 -9.24
C ASP A 821 -74.33 16.54 -10.43
N ILE A 822 -75.25 16.86 -11.36
CA ILE A 822 -75.61 15.98 -12.49
C ILE A 822 -74.41 15.53 -13.33
N ALA A 823 -73.36 16.36 -13.43
CA ALA A 823 -72.12 16.03 -14.12
C ALA A 823 -71.40 14.79 -13.51
N LYS A 824 -71.54 14.53 -12.21
CA LYS A 824 -70.99 13.33 -11.55
C LYS A 824 -71.80 12.10 -11.88
N LEU A 825 -73.12 12.22 -11.96
CA LEU A 825 -74.00 11.13 -12.38
C LEU A 825 -73.71 10.72 -13.83
N ASN A 826 -73.55 11.70 -14.73
CA ASN A 826 -73.17 11.47 -16.12
C ASN A 826 -71.79 10.83 -16.25
N PHE A 827 -70.81 11.28 -15.47
CA PHE A 827 -69.49 10.64 -15.42
C PHE A 827 -69.57 9.17 -14.95
N GLY A 828 -70.46 8.85 -14.01
CA GLY A 828 -70.74 7.47 -13.62
C GLY A 828 -71.31 6.62 -14.76
N ILE A 829 -72.20 7.18 -15.58
CA ILE A 829 -72.74 6.52 -16.79
C ILE A 829 -71.62 6.27 -17.81
N GLU A 830 -70.79 7.27 -18.07
CA GLU A 830 -69.65 7.18 -19.00
C GLU A 830 -68.71 6.02 -18.63
N ILE A 831 -68.36 5.89 -17.35
CA ILE A 831 -67.56 4.75 -16.85
C ILE A 831 -68.29 3.41 -17.11
N CYS A 832 -69.59 3.36 -16.85
CA CYS A 832 -70.39 2.15 -17.05
C CYS A 832 -70.48 1.77 -18.53
N GLU A 833 -70.71 2.73 -19.43
CA GLU A 833 -70.74 2.50 -20.87
C GLU A 833 -69.38 2.07 -21.40
N PHE A 834 -68.31 2.70 -20.93
CA PHE A 834 -66.94 2.30 -21.22
C PHE A 834 -66.69 0.83 -20.86
N SER A 835 -67.25 0.35 -19.74
CA SER A 835 -67.09 -1.03 -19.29
C SER A 835 -67.73 -2.08 -20.23
N PHE A 836 -68.73 -1.70 -21.03
CA PHE A 836 -69.48 -2.63 -21.86
C PHE A 836 -68.62 -3.17 -22.99
N GLY A 837 -68.44 -4.49 -23.02
CA GLY A 837 -67.58 -5.17 -23.99
C GLY A 837 -66.08 -5.12 -23.66
N ARG A 838 -65.65 -4.31 -22.69
CA ARG A 838 -64.24 -4.19 -22.26
C ARG A 838 -63.94 -4.92 -20.94
N PHE A 839 -64.91 -5.01 -20.04
CA PHE A 839 -64.71 -5.60 -18.71
C PHE A 839 -65.06 -7.09 -18.68
N ILE A 840 -64.38 -7.85 -17.81
CA ILE A 840 -64.73 -9.25 -17.57
C ILE A 840 -66.11 -9.38 -16.92
N SER A 841 -66.74 -10.55 -17.08
CA SER A 841 -68.15 -10.81 -16.76
C SER A 841 -68.60 -10.26 -15.40
N HIS A 842 -67.85 -10.52 -14.32
CA HIS A 842 -68.19 -10.05 -12.98
C HIS A 842 -68.28 -8.53 -12.87
N PHE A 843 -67.28 -7.78 -13.37
CA PHE A 843 -67.29 -6.32 -13.32
C PHE A 843 -68.28 -5.70 -14.30
N ALA A 844 -68.46 -6.30 -15.47
CA ALA A 844 -69.46 -5.86 -16.44
C ALA A 844 -70.89 -5.97 -15.88
N ILE A 845 -71.21 -7.02 -15.12
CA ILE A 845 -72.51 -7.16 -14.44
C ILE A 845 -72.69 -6.06 -13.40
N GLN A 846 -71.68 -5.81 -12.55
CA GLN A 846 -71.75 -4.73 -11.56
C GLN A 846 -71.92 -3.35 -12.22
N ALA A 847 -71.21 -3.10 -13.32
CA ALA A 847 -71.34 -1.87 -14.08
C ALA A 847 -72.72 -1.71 -14.72
N LYS A 848 -73.32 -2.78 -15.28
CA LYS A 848 -74.70 -2.77 -15.79
C LYS A 848 -75.73 -2.43 -14.70
N GLN A 849 -75.61 -3.06 -13.53
CA GLN A 849 -76.49 -2.77 -12.40
C GLN A 849 -76.34 -1.32 -11.92
N THR A 850 -75.11 -0.81 -11.91
CA THR A 850 -74.80 0.57 -11.53
C THR A 850 -75.35 1.56 -12.57
N HIS A 851 -75.22 1.24 -13.86
CA HIS A 851 -75.77 2.02 -14.98
C HIS A 851 -77.28 2.17 -14.88
N GLU A 852 -78.01 1.08 -14.60
CA GLU A 852 -79.45 1.13 -14.40
C GLU A 852 -79.85 2.04 -13.24
N LYS A 853 -79.13 1.96 -12.11
CA LYS A 853 -79.39 2.82 -10.94
C LYS A 853 -79.15 4.30 -11.26
N LEU A 854 -78.03 4.62 -11.93
CA LEU A 854 -77.71 5.99 -12.36
C LEU A 854 -78.75 6.54 -13.36
N THR A 855 -79.12 5.75 -14.36
CA THR A 855 -80.11 6.14 -15.38
C THR A 855 -81.48 6.40 -14.76
N ARG A 856 -81.94 5.54 -13.84
CA ARG A 856 -83.20 5.77 -13.11
C ARG A 856 -83.13 7.05 -12.29
N LYS A 857 -82.00 7.30 -11.62
CA LYS A 857 -81.80 8.50 -10.79
C LYS A 857 -81.81 9.78 -11.63
N ILE A 858 -81.15 9.79 -12.79
CA ILE A 858 -81.17 10.93 -13.73
C ILE A 858 -82.59 11.19 -14.26
N LYS A 859 -83.31 10.14 -14.71
CA LYS A 859 -84.71 10.29 -15.16
C LYS A 859 -85.64 10.82 -14.06
N LEU A 860 -85.43 10.41 -12.81
CA LEU A 860 -86.14 10.94 -11.65
C LEU A 860 -85.86 12.45 -11.46
N ILE A 861 -84.58 12.86 -11.53
CA ILE A 861 -84.18 14.26 -11.44
C ILE A 861 -84.77 15.10 -12.58
N GLU A 862 -84.72 14.59 -13.82
CA GLU A 862 -85.28 15.24 -15.01
C GLU A 862 -86.81 15.41 -14.90
N SER A 863 -87.51 14.44 -14.32
CA SER A 863 -88.96 14.50 -14.11
C SER A 863 -89.40 15.42 -12.96
N GLN A 864 -88.56 15.63 -11.93
CA GLN A 864 -88.85 16.52 -10.79
C GLN A 864 -88.63 18.01 -11.09
N ASN A 865 -87.77 18.33 -12.05
CA ASN A 865 -87.39 19.72 -12.39
C ASN A 865 -88.29 20.42 -13.43
N GLY A 866 -89.51 19.93 -13.67
CA GLY A 866 -90.55 20.66 -14.39
C GLY A 866 -90.13 21.29 -15.72
N GLY A 867 -90.05 20.50 -16.78
CA GLY A 867 -90.19 20.93 -18.19
C GLY A 867 -89.70 22.34 -18.57
N ASN A 868 -88.42 22.65 -18.37
CA ASN A 868 -87.66 23.56 -19.25
C ASN A 868 -86.16 23.56 -18.92
N ILE A 869 -85.47 22.47 -19.31
CA ILE A 869 -84.13 22.55 -19.90
C ILE A 869 -84.13 21.55 -21.06
N LEU A 870 -84.62 21.97 -22.23
CA LEU A 870 -84.32 21.30 -23.48
C LEU A 870 -83.03 21.90 -24.08
N ASN A 871 -82.23 20.99 -24.63
CA ASN A 871 -81.03 21.17 -25.45
C ASN A 871 -79.69 21.20 -24.70
N GLN A 872 -79.25 20.01 -24.28
CA GLN A 872 -77.99 19.45 -24.81
C GLN A 872 -77.96 17.93 -24.61
N THR A 873 -78.75 17.23 -25.40
CA THR A 873 -78.53 15.82 -25.76
C THR A 873 -78.21 15.79 -27.25
N ASN A 874 -76.96 16.13 -27.59
CA ASN A 874 -76.41 15.69 -28.87
C ASN A 874 -76.13 14.19 -28.75
N VAL A 875 -77.10 13.45 -29.27
CA VAL A 875 -76.94 12.11 -29.82
C VAL A 875 -75.63 12.06 -30.65
N PRO A 876 -74.79 11.01 -30.53
CA PRO A 876 -73.63 10.85 -31.39
C PRO A 876 -73.98 10.67 -32.88
N LEU A 877 -73.98 11.81 -33.57
CA LEU A 877 -73.78 12.23 -34.96
C LEU A 877 -73.37 11.29 -36.13
N TRP A 878 -73.32 9.95 -36.06
CA TRP A 878 -72.69 9.18 -37.17
C TRP A 878 -73.54 8.10 -37.87
N TRP A 879 -74.85 8.04 -37.63
CA TRP A 879 -75.75 7.14 -38.41
C TRP A 879 -76.87 7.87 -39.16
N ASP A 880 -77.40 8.96 -38.59
CA ASP A 880 -78.51 9.69 -39.25
C ASP A 880 -78.04 10.52 -40.46
N SER A 881 -76.73 10.78 -40.60
CA SER A 881 -76.16 11.41 -41.79
C SER A 881 -75.97 10.46 -42.98
N PHE A 882 -76.26 9.15 -42.83
CA PHE A 882 -76.11 8.20 -43.94
C PHE A 882 -77.31 8.19 -44.90
N ILE A 883 -78.51 8.59 -44.44
CA ILE A 883 -79.76 8.39 -45.19
C ILE A 883 -80.39 9.71 -45.63
N ALA A 884 -79.87 10.85 -45.16
CA ALA A 884 -80.54 12.12 -45.41
C ALA A 884 -80.27 12.71 -46.81
N ASP A 885 -79.11 12.51 -47.46
CA ASP A 885 -78.90 13.09 -48.82
C ASP A 885 -77.89 12.38 -49.78
N ASP A 886 -77.02 11.44 -49.38
CA ASP A 886 -75.91 10.97 -50.26
C ASP A 886 -76.04 9.55 -50.87
N TYR A 887 -76.84 8.63 -50.31
CA TYR A 887 -76.99 7.25 -50.85
C TYR A 887 -78.41 6.69 -50.68
N HIS A 888 -79.00 6.24 -51.78
CA HIS A 888 -80.36 5.72 -51.85
C HIS A 888 -80.40 4.26 -52.31
N VAL A 889 -81.49 3.56 -51.98
CA VAL A 889 -81.77 2.23 -52.57
C VAL A 889 -81.91 2.39 -54.09
N GLY A 890 -81.08 1.69 -54.85
CA GLY A 890 -80.96 1.81 -56.29
C GLY A 890 -79.62 2.37 -56.78
N ASP A 891 -78.85 3.02 -55.91
CA ASP A 891 -77.59 3.67 -56.30
C ASP A 891 -76.46 2.65 -56.52
N CYS A 892 -75.60 2.95 -57.50
CA CYS A 892 -74.39 2.19 -57.80
C CYS A 892 -73.21 2.83 -57.10
N VAL A 893 -72.52 2.06 -56.26
CA VAL A 893 -71.45 2.55 -55.40
C VAL A 893 -70.22 1.66 -55.50
N ASP A 894 -69.04 2.29 -55.50
CA ASP A 894 -67.77 1.59 -55.43
C ASP A 894 -67.44 1.24 -53.97
N VAL A 895 -67.19 -0.04 -53.72
CA VAL A 895 -66.99 -0.59 -52.38
C VAL A 895 -65.70 -1.40 -52.33
N VAL A 896 -65.06 -1.45 -51.17
CA VAL A 896 -63.83 -2.22 -50.95
C VAL A 896 -64.15 -3.46 -50.11
N VAL A 897 -63.72 -4.63 -50.55
CA VAL A 897 -63.91 -5.89 -49.83
C VAL A 897 -63.14 -5.86 -48.51
N SER A 898 -63.84 -6.07 -47.40
CA SER A 898 -63.26 -6.13 -46.05
C SER A 898 -63.21 -7.54 -45.48
N GLY A 899 -63.94 -8.50 -46.07
CA GLY A 899 -63.90 -9.91 -45.69
C GLY A 899 -64.73 -10.80 -46.61
N VAL A 900 -64.25 -12.02 -46.88
CA VAL A 900 -64.99 -13.03 -47.66
C VAL A 900 -65.39 -14.17 -46.73
N VAL A 901 -66.67 -14.54 -46.73
CA VAL A 901 -67.22 -15.65 -45.93
C VAL A 901 -68.05 -16.58 -46.82
N PRO A 902 -68.31 -17.85 -46.42
CA PRO A 902 -68.94 -18.84 -47.31
C PRO A 902 -70.35 -18.51 -47.84
N TYR A 903 -71.02 -17.49 -47.27
CA TYR A 903 -72.36 -17.06 -47.67
C TYR A 903 -72.40 -15.65 -48.28
N GLY A 904 -71.26 -14.96 -48.43
CA GLY A 904 -71.21 -13.62 -49.01
C GLY A 904 -69.91 -12.86 -48.77
N VAL A 905 -69.87 -11.61 -49.21
CA VAL A 905 -68.70 -10.73 -49.15
C VAL A 905 -69.05 -9.48 -48.34
N PHE A 906 -68.32 -9.23 -47.26
CA PHE A 906 -68.40 -7.99 -46.50
C PHE A 906 -67.58 -6.90 -47.19
N VAL A 907 -68.17 -5.73 -47.32
CA VAL A 907 -67.56 -4.60 -48.02
C VAL A 907 -67.70 -3.33 -47.19
N SER A 908 -66.75 -2.43 -47.36
CA SER A 908 -66.72 -1.11 -46.75
C SER A 908 -66.67 -0.03 -47.82
N PHE A 909 -67.38 1.08 -47.64
CA PHE A 909 -67.49 2.13 -48.65
C PHE A 909 -67.72 3.53 -48.03
N GLY A 910 -67.62 4.57 -48.86
CA GLY A 910 -67.56 5.98 -48.46
C GLY A 910 -66.13 6.50 -48.24
N GLU A 911 -65.92 7.82 -48.28
CA GLU A 911 -64.59 8.48 -48.29
C GLU A 911 -63.65 8.08 -47.14
N SER A 912 -64.19 7.56 -46.03
CA SER A 912 -63.45 7.14 -44.84
C SER A 912 -63.60 5.64 -44.50
N GLY A 913 -64.26 4.84 -45.36
CA GLY A 913 -64.47 3.40 -45.14
C GLY A 913 -65.37 3.03 -43.95
N ASN A 914 -66.14 4.00 -43.45
CA ASN A 914 -66.93 3.89 -42.23
C ASN A 914 -68.25 3.13 -42.42
N TYR A 915 -68.76 3.01 -43.65
CA TYR A 915 -69.99 2.27 -43.93
C TYR A 915 -69.67 0.82 -44.26
N LYS A 916 -70.43 -0.12 -43.69
CA LYS A 916 -70.25 -1.57 -43.89
C LYS A 916 -71.51 -2.18 -44.49
N GLY A 917 -71.36 -2.89 -45.60
CA GLY A 917 -72.42 -3.60 -46.31
C GLY A 917 -72.11 -5.09 -46.50
N LEU A 918 -73.14 -5.88 -46.80
CA LEU A 918 -73.01 -7.30 -47.13
C LEU A 918 -73.55 -7.58 -48.53
N LEU A 919 -72.70 -8.15 -49.39
CA LEU A 919 -73.06 -8.73 -50.68
C LEU A 919 -73.29 -10.23 -50.50
N HIS A 920 -74.54 -10.66 -50.40
CA HIS A 920 -74.88 -12.08 -50.22
C HIS A 920 -74.61 -12.90 -51.50
N ILE A 921 -74.22 -14.17 -51.38
CA ILE A 921 -73.83 -15.02 -52.52
C ILE A 921 -74.90 -15.11 -53.63
N SER A 922 -76.19 -15.10 -53.24
CA SER A 922 -77.33 -15.13 -54.18
C SER A 922 -77.51 -13.82 -54.98
N ASN A 923 -76.76 -12.77 -54.66
CA ASN A 923 -76.85 -11.45 -55.28
C ASN A 923 -75.59 -11.10 -56.10
N ILE A 924 -74.71 -12.07 -56.36
CA ILE A 924 -73.45 -11.88 -57.09
C ILE A 924 -73.58 -12.14 -58.59
N SER A 925 -74.31 -13.18 -59.02
CA SER A 925 -74.52 -13.53 -60.44
C SER A 925 -75.95 -14.02 -60.69
N HIS A 926 -76.38 -13.99 -61.96
CA HIS A 926 -77.63 -14.60 -62.44
C HIS A 926 -77.53 -16.12 -62.59
N GLU A 927 -76.32 -16.66 -62.71
CA GLU A 927 -76.05 -18.10 -62.73
C GLU A 927 -75.70 -18.64 -61.33
N PHE A 928 -75.87 -19.95 -61.11
CA PHE A 928 -75.57 -20.57 -59.82
C PHE A 928 -74.07 -20.53 -59.51
N LEU A 929 -73.69 -19.86 -58.41
CA LEU A 929 -72.31 -19.75 -57.94
C LEU A 929 -72.06 -20.67 -56.73
N PRO A 930 -71.20 -21.71 -56.84
CA PRO A 930 -70.80 -22.55 -55.71
C PRO A 930 -70.05 -21.77 -54.62
N ARG A 931 -70.25 -22.12 -53.34
CA ARG A 931 -69.70 -21.38 -52.19
C ARG A 931 -68.17 -21.35 -52.17
N GLU A 932 -67.51 -22.43 -52.59
CA GLU A 932 -66.05 -22.50 -52.66
C GLU A 932 -65.41 -21.51 -53.64
N HIS A 933 -66.15 -20.96 -54.60
CA HIS A 933 -65.59 -20.06 -55.62
C HIS A 933 -65.58 -18.58 -55.20
N LEU A 934 -66.21 -18.22 -54.07
CA LEU A 934 -66.26 -16.84 -53.57
C LEU A 934 -64.87 -16.29 -53.21
N THR A 935 -64.04 -17.11 -52.57
CA THR A 935 -62.69 -16.71 -52.14
C THR A 935 -61.70 -16.58 -53.31
N THR A 936 -62.05 -17.12 -54.47
CA THR A 936 -61.25 -17.04 -55.70
C THR A 936 -61.66 -15.85 -56.56
N LEU A 937 -62.91 -15.40 -56.46
CA LEU A 937 -63.46 -14.27 -57.23
C LEU A 937 -63.31 -12.91 -56.53
N PHE A 938 -63.23 -12.91 -55.20
CA PHE A 938 -63.10 -11.70 -54.39
C PHE A 938 -61.96 -11.82 -53.38
N HIS A 939 -61.18 -10.76 -53.24
CA HIS A 939 -60.07 -10.66 -52.29
C HIS A 939 -60.23 -9.47 -51.35
N VAL A 940 -59.82 -9.60 -50.09
CA VAL A 940 -59.85 -8.49 -49.12
C VAL A 940 -58.95 -7.36 -49.61
N GLY A 941 -59.50 -6.15 -49.68
CA GLY A 941 -58.88 -4.95 -50.25
C GLY A 941 -59.27 -4.65 -51.70
N GLN A 942 -59.97 -5.56 -52.40
CA GLN A 942 -60.40 -5.35 -53.78
C GLN A 942 -61.55 -4.34 -53.87
N ALA A 943 -61.46 -3.37 -54.79
CA ALA A 943 -62.55 -2.45 -55.11
C ALA A 943 -63.50 -3.07 -56.16
N ILE A 944 -64.80 -3.05 -55.89
CA ILE A 944 -65.86 -3.57 -56.77
C ILE A 944 -67.04 -2.59 -56.80
N SER A 945 -67.72 -2.46 -57.93
CA SER A 945 -68.91 -1.61 -58.05
C SER A 945 -70.17 -2.44 -57.82
N VAL A 946 -71.04 -2.04 -56.90
CA VAL A 946 -72.25 -2.79 -56.52
C VAL A 946 -73.43 -1.85 -56.32
N LYS A 947 -74.64 -2.39 -56.45
CA LYS A 947 -75.88 -1.62 -56.29
C LYS A 947 -76.49 -1.83 -54.90
N ILE A 948 -77.00 -0.76 -54.30
CA ILE A 948 -77.72 -0.80 -53.02
C ILE A 948 -79.14 -1.33 -53.27
N ILE A 949 -79.49 -2.47 -52.65
CA ILE A 949 -80.82 -3.08 -52.82
C ILE A 949 -81.73 -2.90 -51.62
N GLU A 950 -81.17 -2.67 -50.42
CA GLU A 950 -81.96 -2.45 -49.21
C GLU A 950 -81.13 -1.76 -48.13
N ILE A 951 -81.71 -0.78 -47.43
CA ILE A 951 -81.13 -0.11 -46.25
C ILE A 951 -82.07 -0.34 -45.07
N ASN A 952 -81.58 -1.01 -44.02
CA ASN A 952 -82.34 -1.25 -42.78
C ASN A 952 -81.78 -0.42 -41.62
N ILE A 953 -82.54 0.62 -41.25
CA ILE A 953 -82.11 1.69 -40.34
C ILE A 953 -82.05 1.20 -38.89
N GLU A 954 -83.06 0.47 -38.42
CA GLU A 954 -83.13 -0.02 -37.05
C GLU A 954 -82.03 -1.03 -36.71
N ARG A 955 -81.61 -1.85 -37.70
CA ARG A 955 -80.58 -2.87 -37.53
C ARG A 955 -79.21 -2.47 -38.04
N LYS A 956 -79.06 -1.26 -38.60
CA LYS A 956 -77.80 -0.70 -39.12
C LYS A 956 -77.13 -1.61 -40.17
N ARG A 957 -77.90 -2.09 -41.15
CA ARG A 957 -77.44 -3.02 -42.20
C ARG A 957 -77.80 -2.52 -43.60
N ILE A 958 -76.90 -2.76 -44.55
CA ILE A 958 -77.08 -2.42 -45.97
C ILE A 958 -76.84 -3.68 -46.79
N ASN A 959 -77.84 -4.08 -47.57
CA ASN A 959 -77.75 -5.21 -48.49
C ASN A 959 -77.38 -4.70 -49.88
N LEU A 960 -76.44 -5.39 -50.54
CA LEU A 960 -75.88 -5.01 -51.83
C LEU A 960 -76.05 -6.13 -52.87
N ALA A 961 -76.08 -5.78 -54.14
CA ALA A 961 -76.13 -6.72 -55.27
C ALA A 961 -75.14 -6.33 -56.38
N LEU A 962 -74.39 -7.31 -56.87
CA LEU A 962 -73.50 -7.18 -58.04
C LEU A 962 -74.22 -7.63 -59.32
N LYS A 963 -75.11 -8.64 -59.21
CA LYS A 963 -75.82 -9.21 -60.37
C LYS A 963 -76.68 -8.21 -61.14
N GLU A 964 -77.16 -7.13 -60.52
CA GLU A 964 -77.96 -6.11 -61.24
C GLU A 964 -77.12 -5.21 -62.15
N LEU A 965 -75.80 -5.34 -62.11
CA LEU A 965 -74.84 -4.60 -62.95
C LEU A 965 -74.12 -5.50 -63.98
N LEU A 966 -74.39 -6.81 -63.94
CA LEU A 966 -73.88 -7.84 -64.85
C LEU A 966 -74.97 -8.21 -65.84
#